data_AF-A0A498JDJ7-F1
#
_entry.id   AF-A0A498JDJ7-F1
#
_cell.length_a   1.000
_cell.length_b   1.000
_cell.length_c   1.000
_cell.angle_alpha   90.00
_cell.angle_beta   90.00
_cell.angle_gamma   90.00
#
_symmetry.space_group_name_H-M   'P 1'
#
loop_
_entity.id
_entity.type
_entity.pdbx_description
1 polymer ?
#
loop_
_entity_poly.entity_id
_entity_poly.type
_entity_poly.pdbx_seq_one_letter_code
_entity_poly.pdbx_strand_id
1 'polypeptide(L)'
;MAALFNLKAGRLGCSLFSKAKRFVLGDVKPPHCTLQRLILRRHLASEISETQPNFTVNYLINSCGLSPKGAISTSKRVKLRSQERADSVLALLRNHGFSATQISKLVRSCPQLLVTKPEKTLLPKLEFFTSLGASKDDLTKFLACNPAVLGMSLQERIKPTCHFLRKQLSEKKLVVFLKRGGPRIFLEGHSKNVAPNIEILRESGMPQSCISLLLVHYPSSLIRKPENFGKVVDEVKQMGFRMEKTISVAAIKALCSSNSKSIWNRNSEVYKRWGWSENDVLSAFKRFPQCMTTSEKKIMQVMEFLVNKMEWPAGVINKYPIIVLLSLEKRIMPRCSVIKVLMVKGFIKEIENVSLFSVMCPVEKCFLAKFVARYIDEVPALLSVYQGKKICWRLEILLAYVVPWFKICELLSTWIGLFNLKAGRLGYALFPKTKRYAVGFVDLNPSHFDPSLQSLILCRLLASEISEPQPNFAANYLVNSCGLSPEGAVSASKRVKLRSPERADSVMALLRNRGFSATQISKLVRLCPQLLVTNPEKTLLPKLEFFTSLGASKYDLAKIIASSPAVLSVSLQKRIKPTCHFLMNLLPKKNFVVFLKNGGTRILLEGHSKNVAPNIEILGELGMPRSCISLLLAHFPSSLTRNPENFGTVVDEVKQMGFDMEKSVSVSAIKALCSSNSKSIWSRNCEAYKRWGWSEDDVLSAFKRFPQCMTKSEKKIMQVMEFLVNKMGWPAGVINKYPIIVALSLEKRIIPRCSVVEVLISKGLIKEIQNVNLYSLLKPVEKSFLKRFVARYTDEVPQLLSVYQGRVKVEDLQNDSGSQCSPKVISL
;
A
#
# COMPACT_ATOMS: atom_id res chain seq x y z
N MET A 1 48.27 -31.34 14.44
CA MET A 1 48.27 -32.54 15.32
C MET A 1 48.98 -32.11 16.60
N ALA A 2 48.44 -32.19 17.81
CA ALA A 2 47.51 -33.16 18.37
C ALA A 2 46.31 -32.47 19.07
N ALA A 3 45.33 -33.31 19.40
CA ALA A 3 43.97 -33.02 19.82
C ALA A 3 43.83 -32.55 21.29
N LEU A 4 42.56 -32.28 21.64
CA LEU A 4 41.93 -32.17 22.96
C LEU A 4 41.88 -30.75 23.56
N PHE A 5 40.72 -30.09 23.61
CA PHE A 5 39.55 -30.26 24.50
C PHE A 5 39.65 -29.48 25.83
N ASN A 6 38.56 -28.75 26.12
CA ASN A 6 38.06 -28.30 27.43
C ASN A 6 38.81 -27.21 28.22
N LEU A 7 38.18 -26.04 28.42
CA LEU A 7 37.37 -25.78 29.63
C LEU A 7 36.66 -24.42 29.59
N LYS A 8 35.47 -24.42 30.20
CA LYS A 8 34.53 -23.31 30.42
C LYS A 8 34.98 -22.36 31.54
N ALA A 9 34.51 -21.12 31.38
CA ALA A 9 33.99 -20.19 32.41
C ALA A 9 34.96 -19.48 33.38
N GLY A 10 34.79 -18.16 33.49
CA GLY A 10 35.25 -17.35 34.63
C GLY A 10 34.81 -15.89 34.52
N ARG A 11 33.84 -15.48 35.35
CA ARG A 11 33.60 -14.07 35.71
C ARG A 11 34.52 -13.70 36.87
N LEU A 12 35.12 -12.52 36.82
CA LEU A 12 35.58 -11.65 37.94
C LEU A 12 35.56 -10.23 37.33
N GLY A 13 34.96 -9.16 37.88
CA GLY A 13 34.62 -8.84 39.25
C GLY A 13 35.80 -8.14 39.92
N CYS A 14 35.83 -6.80 39.97
CA CYS A 14 36.41 -6.05 41.09
C CYS A 14 36.08 -4.54 41.04
N SER A 15 35.84 -4.04 42.24
CA SER A 15 35.50 -2.72 42.76
C SER A 15 36.70 -1.75 42.83
N LEU A 16 36.46 -0.47 43.16
CA LEU A 16 36.92 0.22 44.40
C LEU A 16 36.77 1.76 44.30
N PHE A 17 36.19 2.37 45.36
CA PHE A 17 36.51 3.64 46.08
C PHE A 17 36.74 4.96 45.29
N SER A 18 36.54 6.17 45.80
CA SER A 18 35.87 6.79 46.96
C SER A 18 36.12 8.31 46.84
N LYS A 19 35.24 9.16 47.33
CA LYS A 19 35.54 10.27 48.27
C LYS A 19 34.32 11.16 48.47
N ALA A 20 34.00 11.36 49.74
CA ALA A 20 32.98 12.25 50.25
C ALA A 20 33.54 13.65 50.49
N LYS A 21 32.67 14.67 50.45
CA LYS A 21 32.77 15.87 51.32
C LYS A 21 31.36 16.39 51.66
N ARG A 22 31.27 16.97 52.85
CA ARG A 22 30.12 17.17 53.75
C ARG A 22 29.36 18.50 53.53
N PHE A 23 28.05 18.45 53.86
CA PHE A 23 27.12 19.40 54.49
C PHE A 23 27.14 20.92 54.21
N VAL A 24 25.93 21.47 53.93
CA VAL A 24 25.18 22.44 54.79
C VAL A 24 23.66 22.22 54.62
N LEU A 25 22.93 22.27 55.74
CA LEU A 25 21.46 22.22 55.87
C LEU A 25 20.81 23.54 55.43
N GLY A 26 19.63 23.45 54.80
CA GLY A 26 18.69 24.56 54.66
C GLY A 26 17.28 23.98 54.54
N ASP A 27 16.47 24.15 55.58
CA ASP A 27 15.10 23.65 55.69
C ASP A 27 14.18 24.24 54.63
N VAL A 28 13.58 23.37 53.80
CA VAL A 28 12.30 23.64 53.14
C VAL A 28 11.55 22.30 53.03
N LYS A 29 10.44 22.16 53.77
CA LYS A 29 9.45 21.08 53.55
C LYS A 29 8.90 21.16 52.13
N PRO A 30 8.75 20.03 51.41
CA PRO A 30 7.45 19.75 50.78
C PRO A 30 7.16 18.21 50.70
N PRO A 31 6.08 17.78 50.03
CA PRO A 31 4.85 17.30 50.65
C PRO A 31 4.78 15.76 50.66
N HIS A 32 3.78 15.23 51.36
CA HIS A 32 3.40 13.81 51.40
C HIS A 32 3.55 13.11 50.04
N CYS A 33 4.61 12.33 49.89
CA CYS A 33 4.82 11.45 48.75
C CYS A 33 5.12 10.05 49.25
N THR A 34 4.18 9.14 48.98
CA THR A 34 4.11 7.74 49.42
C THR A 34 5.14 6.84 48.71
N LEU A 35 6.39 7.30 48.61
CA LEU A 35 7.52 6.61 47.97
C LEU A 35 8.55 6.09 48.97
N GLN A 36 8.50 6.52 50.23
CA GLN A 36 9.36 5.98 51.30
C GLN A 36 8.93 4.60 51.83
N ARG A 37 7.70 4.14 51.56
CA ARG A 37 7.21 2.86 52.11
C ARG A 37 7.65 1.59 51.36
N LEU A 38 8.36 1.71 50.23
CA LEU A 38 8.78 0.53 49.43
C LEU A 38 10.30 0.28 49.39
N ILE A 39 11.13 1.08 50.06
CA ILE A 39 12.59 0.87 50.08
C ILE A 39 13.22 0.83 51.50
N LEU A 40 12.50 1.22 52.56
CA LEU A 40 13.04 1.17 53.93
C LEU A 40 12.20 0.27 54.86
N ARG A 41 12.52 -1.03 54.82
CA ARG A 41 12.55 -1.89 56.01
C ARG A 41 13.86 -2.67 55.97
N ARG A 42 14.93 -1.99 56.35
CA ARG A 42 16.23 -2.57 56.68
C ARG A 42 16.28 -2.62 58.20
N HIS A 43 15.87 -3.73 58.80
CA HIS A 43 16.14 -4.00 60.21
C HIS A 43 16.79 -5.38 60.36
N LEU A 44 18.01 -5.29 60.89
CA LEU A 44 18.76 -6.23 61.71
C LEU A 44 18.92 -7.65 61.13
N ALA A 45 20.11 -7.86 60.55
CA ALA A 45 20.69 -9.18 60.44
C ALA A 45 20.99 -9.68 61.86
N SER A 46 20.33 -10.75 62.29
CA SER A 46 21.02 -11.71 63.15
C SER A 46 21.73 -12.67 62.20
N GLU A 47 23.01 -12.92 62.48
CA GLU A 47 23.74 -14.04 61.91
C GLU A 47 22.92 -15.31 62.18
N ILE A 48 22.66 -16.08 61.13
CA ILE A 48 22.12 -17.44 61.29
C ILE A 48 23.15 -18.37 60.69
N SER A 49 23.80 -19.05 61.63
CA SER A 49 24.62 -20.25 61.55
C SER A 49 24.22 -21.23 60.44
N GLU A 50 25.25 -21.76 59.78
CA GLU A 50 25.22 -22.97 58.98
C GLU A 50 24.82 -24.16 59.88
N THR A 51 23.60 -24.70 59.75
CA THR A 51 23.20 -26.11 60.06
C THR A 51 21.67 -26.30 60.18
N GLN A 52 20.87 -25.75 59.26
CA GLN A 52 19.50 -26.23 59.03
C GLN A 52 19.18 -26.18 57.52
N PRO A 53 18.60 -27.24 56.91
CA PRO A 53 18.08 -27.16 55.55
C PRO A 53 16.95 -26.14 55.55
N ASN A 54 17.23 -24.92 55.09
CA ASN A 54 16.24 -23.85 55.04
C ASN A 54 15.09 -24.29 54.13
N PHE A 55 13.95 -24.67 54.74
CA PHE A 55 12.73 -25.12 54.05
C PHE A 55 12.39 -24.24 52.85
N THR A 56 12.55 -22.92 52.97
CA THR A 56 12.29 -21.98 51.89
C THR A 56 13.25 -22.16 50.71
N VAL A 57 14.54 -22.41 50.96
CA VAL A 57 15.54 -22.64 49.91
C VAL A 57 15.23 -23.93 49.16
N ASN A 58 14.96 -25.02 49.87
CA ASN A 58 14.62 -26.31 49.26
C ASN A 58 13.33 -26.23 48.43
N TYR A 59 12.29 -25.57 48.96
CA TYR A 59 11.04 -25.36 48.23
C TYR A 59 11.24 -24.53 46.95
N LEU A 60 12.06 -23.47 47.00
CA LEU A 60 12.34 -22.64 45.82
C LEU A 60 13.11 -23.41 44.73
N ILE A 61 13.96 -24.37 45.10
CA ILE A 61 14.67 -25.22 44.14
C ILE A 61 13.68 -26.23 43.53
N ASN A 62 13.05 -27.03 44.39
CA ASN A 62 12.29 -28.20 43.96
C ASN A 62 10.96 -27.83 43.30
N SER A 63 10.21 -26.88 43.89
CA SER A 63 8.84 -26.55 43.44
C SER A 63 8.79 -25.36 42.49
N CYS A 64 9.72 -24.39 42.62
CA CYS A 64 9.76 -23.18 41.78
C CYS A 64 10.82 -23.24 40.66
N GLY A 65 11.69 -24.25 40.63
CA GLY A 65 12.71 -24.43 39.58
C GLY A 65 13.78 -23.35 39.58
N LEU A 66 14.18 -22.83 40.75
CA LEU A 66 15.31 -21.90 40.86
C LEU A 66 16.63 -22.69 40.96
N SER A 67 17.72 -22.11 40.43
CA SER A 67 19.06 -22.65 40.71
C SER A 67 19.40 -22.46 42.20
N PRO A 68 20.29 -23.29 42.78
CA PRO A 68 20.67 -23.18 44.19
C PRO A 68 21.12 -21.76 44.60
N LYS A 69 21.97 -21.13 43.77
CA LYS A 69 22.39 -19.72 43.97
C LYS A 69 21.21 -18.74 43.91
N GLY A 70 20.27 -18.96 42.98
CA GLY A 70 19.07 -18.14 42.84
C GLY A 70 18.10 -18.31 44.03
N ALA A 71 17.94 -19.53 44.54
CA ALA A 71 17.08 -19.86 45.67
C ALA A 71 17.60 -19.23 46.97
N ILE A 72 18.91 -19.31 47.24
CA ILE A 72 19.54 -18.66 48.40
C ILE A 72 19.38 -17.13 48.35
N SER A 73 19.56 -16.52 47.18
CA SER A 73 19.34 -15.07 47.02
C SER A 73 17.87 -14.68 47.22
N THR A 74 16.95 -15.52 46.75
CA THR A 74 15.50 -15.30 46.81
C THR A 74 14.95 -15.50 48.23
N SER A 75 15.44 -16.49 48.98
CA SER A 75 15.02 -16.76 50.37
C SER A 75 15.39 -15.65 51.35
N LYS A 76 16.38 -14.79 51.03
CA LYS A 76 16.65 -13.57 51.78
C LYS A 76 15.52 -12.54 51.69
N ARG A 77 14.69 -12.62 50.63
CA ARG A 77 13.61 -11.67 50.34
C ARG A 77 12.22 -12.21 50.66
N VAL A 78 12.09 -13.51 50.96
CA VAL A 78 10.82 -14.15 51.35
C VAL A 78 11.12 -15.34 52.26
N LYS A 79 10.33 -15.52 53.33
CA LYS A 79 10.36 -16.71 54.19
C LYS A 79 9.01 -17.41 54.10
N LEU A 80 9.01 -18.68 53.71
CA LEU A 80 7.81 -19.52 53.64
C LEU A 80 7.65 -20.25 54.98
N ARG A 81 6.44 -20.16 55.56
CA ARG A 81 6.08 -20.89 56.79
C ARG A 81 5.45 -22.26 56.49
N SER A 82 4.73 -22.38 55.38
CA SER A 82 4.13 -23.62 54.87
C SER A 82 4.12 -23.62 53.34
N GLN A 83 3.94 -24.79 52.72
CA GLN A 83 3.90 -24.95 51.26
C GLN A 83 2.54 -24.58 50.64
N GLU A 84 1.43 -24.77 51.38
CA GLU A 84 0.05 -24.68 50.88
C GLU A 84 -0.24 -23.40 50.08
N ARG A 85 0.15 -22.24 50.63
CA ARG A 85 -0.11 -20.94 49.98
C ARG A 85 0.77 -20.74 48.75
N ALA A 86 2.01 -21.20 48.80
CA ALA A 86 2.93 -21.13 47.68
C ALA A 86 2.46 -22.09 46.56
N ASP A 87 2.01 -23.29 46.89
CA ASP A 87 1.46 -24.27 45.94
C ASP A 87 0.20 -23.74 45.26
N SER A 88 -0.68 -23.09 46.02
CA SER A 88 -1.89 -22.44 45.48
C SER A 88 -1.54 -21.35 44.45
N VAL A 89 -0.50 -20.54 44.73
CA VAL A 89 0.00 -19.53 43.79
C VAL A 89 0.61 -20.17 42.54
N LEU A 90 1.40 -21.23 42.69
CA LEU A 90 2.00 -21.95 41.56
C LEU A 90 0.94 -22.63 40.70
N ALA A 91 -0.07 -23.26 41.31
CA ALA A 91 -1.21 -23.87 40.63
C ALA A 91 -2.00 -22.82 39.84
N LEU A 92 -2.32 -21.67 40.44
CA LEU A 92 -3.01 -20.58 39.75
C LEU A 92 -2.25 -20.10 38.51
N LEU A 93 -0.93 -19.91 38.63
CA LEU A 93 -0.07 -19.51 37.51
C LEU A 93 -0.04 -20.58 36.40
N ARG A 94 0.10 -21.87 36.76
CA ARG A 94 0.07 -22.98 35.79
C ARG A 94 -1.27 -23.05 35.06
N ASN A 95 -2.38 -22.91 35.77
CA ASN A 95 -3.75 -22.89 35.20
C ASN A 95 -3.96 -21.72 34.22
N HIS A 96 -3.25 -20.60 34.44
CA HIS A 96 -3.25 -19.45 33.53
C HIS A 96 -2.19 -19.53 32.42
N GLY A 97 -1.56 -20.68 32.22
CA GLY A 97 -0.67 -20.96 31.09
C GLY A 97 0.78 -20.51 31.27
N PHE A 98 1.23 -20.20 32.49
CA PHE A 98 2.63 -19.88 32.75
C PHE A 98 3.51 -21.14 32.70
N SER A 99 4.61 -21.09 31.94
CA SER A 99 5.58 -22.17 31.90
C SER A 99 6.45 -22.22 33.17
N ALA A 100 7.07 -23.36 33.46
CA ALA A 100 8.00 -23.51 34.58
C ALA A 100 9.14 -22.48 34.56
N THR A 101 9.67 -22.14 33.38
CA THR A 101 10.74 -21.15 33.21
C THR A 101 10.24 -19.72 33.50
N GLN A 102 9.02 -19.39 33.09
CA GLN A 102 8.39 -18.09 33.39
C GLN A 102 8.10 -17.95 34.89
N ILE A 103 7.60 -19.02 35.53
CA ILE A 103 7.36 -19.08 36.98
C ILE A 103 8.66 -18.88 37.75
N SER A 104 9.73 -19.60 37.41
CA SER A 104 11.06 -19.43 38.04
C SER A 104 11.55 -17.99 37.93
N LYS A 105 11.34 -17.33 36.78
CA LYS A 105 11.69 -15.91 36.57
C LYS A 105 10.84 -14.97 37.43
N LEU A 106 9.52 -15.20 37.51
CA LEU A 106 8.59 -14.41 38.33
C LEU A 106 8.95 -14.51 39.81
N VAL A 107 9.11 -15.72 40.34
CA VAL A 107 9.43 -15.98 41.75
C VAL A 107 10.75 -15.33 42.14
N ARG A 108 11.78 -15.45 41.29
CA ARG A 108 13.08 -14.80 41.53
C ARG A 108 12.98 -13.27 41.58
N SER A 109 12.13 -12.69 40.73
CA SER A 109 11.98 -11.24 40.62
C SER A 109 11.07 -10.66 41.71
N CYS A 110 9.98 -11.35 42.03
CA CYS A 110 8.95 -10.95 42.98
C CYS A 110 8.64 -12.11 43.97
N PRO A 111 9.55 -12.41 44.90
CA PRO A 111 9.43 -13.58 45.78
C PRO A 111 8.24 -13.51 46.73
N GLN A 112 7.82 -12.30 47.06
CA GLN A 112 6.65 -11.99 47.90
C GLN A 112 5.33 -12.53 47.33
N LEU A 113 5.27 -12.80 46.02
CA LEU A 113 4.09 -13.36 45.36
C LEU A 113 3.67 -14.71 45.97
N LEU A 114 4.63 -15.52 46.45
CA LEU A 114 4.39 -16.83 47.08
C LEU A 114 3.68 -16.76 48.44
N VAL A 115 3.66 -15.59 49.09
CA VAL A 115 3.04 -15.41 50.41
C VAL A 115 1.68 -14.70 50.33
N THR A 116 1.31 -14.21 49.14
CA THR A 116 0.02 -13.54 48.89
C THR A 116 -1.13 -14.54 48.82
N LYS A 117 -2.38 -14.08 49.05
CA LYS A 117 -3.59 -14.88 48.85
C LYS A 117 -3.98 -14.85 47.36
N PRO A 118 -3.69 -15.90 46.57
CA PRO A 118 -3.75 -15.83 45.12
C PRO A 118 -5.13 -15.43 44.57
N GLU A 119 -6.21 -15.88 45.19
CA GLU A 119 -7.60 -15.63 44.78
C GLU A 119 -8.00 -14.16 44.96
N LYS A 120 -7.47 -13.49 45.99
CA LYS A 120 -7.81 -12.09 46.30
C LYS A 120 -6.88 -11.08 45.64
N THR A 121 -5.64 -11.47 45.34
CA THR A 121 -4.60 -10.53 44.88
C THR A 121 -4.21 -10.75 43.43
N LEU A 122 -3.95 -11.99 43.03
CA LEU A 122 -3.34 -12.30 41.74
C LEU A 122 -4.40 -12.60 40.68
N LEU A 123 -5.39 -13.44 41.01
CA LEU A 123 -6.47 -13.82 40.11
C LEU A 123 -7.21 -12.61 39.51
N PRO A 124 -7.65 -11.59 40.29
CA PRO A 124 -8.33 -10.44 39.71
C PRO A 124 -7.47 -9.63 38.73
N LYS A 125 -6.14 -9.65 38.90
CA LYS A 125 -5.21 -8.98 37.98
C LYS A 125 -5.07 -9.78 36.69
N LEU A 126 -4.96 -11.11 36.77
CA LEU A 126 -4.86 -11.99 35.61
C LEU A 126 -6.14 -11.93 34.77
N GLU A 127 -7.31 -12.00 35.41
CA GLU A 127 -8.62 -11.83 34.74
C GLU A 127 -8.75 -10.46 34.09
N PHE A 128 -8.36 -9.40 34.79
CA PHE A 128 -8.39 -8.05 34.21
C PHE A 128 -7.52 -7.94 32.96
N PHE A 129 -6.27 -8.40 33.00
CA PHE A 129 -5.42 -8.35 31.80
C PHE A 129 -5.94 -9.25 30.66
N THR A 130 -6.57 -10.38 30.99
CA THR A 130 -7.23 -11.25 30.01
C THR A 130 -8.40 -10.53 29.34
N SER A 131 -9.18 -9.75 30.11
CA SER A 131 -10.27 -8.91 29.59
C SER A 131 -9.82 -7.77 28.65
N LEU A 132 -8.51 -7.51 28.54
CA LEU A 132 -7.96 -6.53 27.60
C LEU A 132 -7.78 -7.09 26.18
N GLY A 133 -8.16 -8.35 25.93
CA GLY A 133 -8.09 -8.99 24.61
C GLY A 133 -6.71 -9.56 24.27
N ALA A 134 -5.80 -9.69 25.24
CA ALA A 134 -4.52 -10.37 25.05
C ALA A 134 -4.72 -11.90 25.12
N SER A 135 -4.05 -12.65 24.24
CA SER A 135 -4.01 -14.11 24.36
C SER A 135 -3.31 -14.54 25.66
N LYS A 136 -3.61 -15.76 26.16
CA LYS A 136 -2.95 -16.30 27.36
C LYS A 136 -1.42 -16.30 27.22
N ASP A 137 -0.88 -16.69 26.06
CA ASP A 137 0.57 -16.67 25.78
C ASP A 137 1.16 -15.24 25.79
N ASP A 138 0.44 -14.27 25.24
CA ASP A 138 0.88 -12.88 25.23
C ASP A 138 0.93 -12.29 26.64
N LEU A 139 -0.06 -12.64 27.46
CA LEU A 139 -0.17 -12.23 28.84
C LEU A 139 0.97 -12.83 29.69
N THR A 140 1.23 -14.12 29.55
CA THR A 140 2.29 -14.80 30.32
C THR A 140 3.66 -14.24 29.95
N LYS A 141 3.93 -14.00 28.66
CA LYS A 141 5.16 -13.33 28.18
C LYS A 141 5.30 -11.91 28.72
N PHE A 142 4.22 -11.13 28.70
CA PHE A 142 4.22 -9.77 29.25
C PHE A 142 4.56 -9.75 30.74
N LEU A 143 3.85 -10.53 31.55
CA LEU A 143 4.01 -10.54 33.00
C LEU A 143 5.36 -11.16 33.42
N ALA A 144 5.83 -12.20 32.74
CA ALA A 144 7.15 -12.80 32.99
C ALA A 144 8.31 -11.85 32.67
N CYS A 145 8.15 -10.99 31.66
CA CYS A 145 9.12 -9.93 31.36
C CYS A 145 9.02 -8.75 32.32
N ASN A 146 7.86 -8.54 32.95
CA ASN A 146 7.59 -7.37 33.78
C ASN A 146 6.95 -7.71 35.13
N PRO A 147 7.63 -8.48 36.01
CA PRO A 147 7.03 -9.03 37.23
C PRO A 147 6.54 -7.95 38.22
N ALA A 148 7.16 -6.77 38.21
CA ALA A 148 6.83 -5.68 39.11
C ALA A 148 5.39 -5.15 38.97
N VAL A 149 4.76 -5.35 37.80
CA VAL A 149 3.35 -4.96 37.57
C VAL A 149 2.41 -5.71 38.51
N LEU A 150 2.70 -6.98 38.82
CA LEU A 150 1.89 -7.79 39.74
C LEU A 150 1.92 -7.27 41.17
N GLY A 151 2.92 -6.46 41.54
CA GLY A 151 2.98 -5.79 42.84
C GLY A 151 2.12 -4.52 42.94
N MET A 152 1.62 -3.98 41.82
CA MET A 152 0.87 -2.73 41.79
C MET A 152 -0.61 -2.93 42.17
N SER A 153 -1.26 -1.89 42.69
CA SER A 153 -2.71 -1.91 42.99
C SER A 153 -3.53 -2.05 41.71
N LEU A 154 -4.50 -2.97 41.71
CA LEU A 154 -5.40 -3.17 40.57
C LEU A 154 -6.28 -1.93 40.34
N GLN A 155 -6.88 -1.40 41.40
CA GLN A 155 -7.84 -0.29 41.33
C GLN A 155 -7.15 1.07 41.17
N GLU A 156 -6.08 1.33 41.92
CA GLU A 156 -5.44 2.66 41.95
C GLU A 156 -4.40 2.89 40.85
N ARG A 157 -3.83 1.82 40.27
CA ARG A 157 -2.71 1.92 39.31
C ARG A 157 -3.01 1.26 37.98
N ILE A 158 -3.34 -0.02 37.99
CA ILE A 158 -3.45 -0.83 36.77
C ILE A 158 -4.67 -0.42 35.94
N LYS A 159 -5.89 -0.43 36.53
CA LYS A 159 -7.12 -0.07 35.82
C LYS A 159 -7.12 1.36 35.25
N PRO A 160 -6.77 2.42 36.03
CA PRO A 160 -6.75 3.78 35.50
C PRO A 160 -5.76 3.94 34.35
N THR A 161 -4.60 3.31 34.44
CA THR A 161 -3.58 3.34 33.39
C THR A 161 -4.02 2.61 32.13
N CYS A 162 -4.63 1.43 32.25
CA CYS A 162 -5.20 0.73 31.10
C CYS A 162 -6.36 1.49 30.46
N HIS A 163 -7.22 2.12 31.26
CA HIS A 163 -8.30 2.98 30.76
C HIS A 163 -7.75 4.19 30.00
N PHE A 164 -6.73 4.86 30.53
CA PHE A 164 -6.02 5.92 29.83
C PHE A 164 -5.42 5.43 28.50
N LEU A 165 -4.73 4.29 28.51
CA LEU A 165 -4.12 3.72 27.30
C LEU A 165 -5.17 3.33 26.25
N ARG A 166 -6.34 2.82 26.65
CA ARG A 166 -7.48 2.53 25.75
C ARG A 166 -8.00 3.79 25.05
N LYS A 167 -7.94 4.96 25.69
CA LYS A 167 -8.27 6.24 25.04
C LYS A 167 -7.23 6.68 24.01
N GLN A 168 -5.99 6.19 24.11
CA GLN A 168 -4.87 6.58 23.23
C GLN A 168 -4.57 5.58 22.12
N LEU A 169 -4.93 4.30 22.31
CA LEU A 169 -4.56 3.16 21.47
C LEU A 169 -5.77 2.28 21.17
N SER A 170 -5.84 1.74 19.95
CA SER A 170 -6.77 0.64 19.65
C SER A 170 -6.40 -0.62 20.44
N GLU A 171 -7.35 -1.54 20.62
CA GLU A 171 -7.13 -2.78 21.39
C GLU A 171 -5.92 -3.58 20.90
N LYS A 172 -5.79 -3.75 19.57
CA LYS A 172 -4.62 -4.42 18.96
C LYS A 172 -3.30 -3.73 19.33
N LYS A 173 -3.26 -2.39 19.32
CA LYS A 173 -2.07 -1.61 19.66
C LYS A 173 -1.76 -1.65 21.15
N LEU A 174 -2.78 -1.72 22.01
CA LEU A 174 -2.62 -1.91 23.45
C LEU A 174 -1.94 -3.25 23.77
N VAL A 175 -2.36 -4.33 23.10
CA VAL A 175 -1.71 -5.64 23.25
C VAL A 175 -0.24 -5.58 22.82
N VAL A 176 0.08 -4.93 21.70
CA VAL A 176 1.48 -4.73 21.26
C VAL A 176 2.28 -3.87 22.24
N PHE A 177 1.68 -2.82 22.81
CA PHE A 177 2.29 -1.97 23.84
C PHE A 177 2.67 -2.79 25.08
N LEU A 178 1.77 -3.65 25.56
CA LEU A 178 2.03 -4.51 26.71
C LEU A 178 3.22 -5.44 26.42
N LYS A 179 3.23 -6.13 25.26
CA LYS A 179 4.33 -7.03 24.87
C LYS A 179 5.71 -6.37 24.85
N ARG A 180 5.81 -5.14 24.37
CA ARG A 180 7.10 -4.49 24.04
C ARG A 180 7.77 -3.74 25.19
N GLY A 181 7.23 -3.81 26.40
CA GLY A 181 7.87 -3.22 27.55
C GLY A 181 7.32 -1.83 27.89
N GLY A 182 6.00 -1.73 28.01
CA GLY A 182 5.34 -0.60 28.66
C GLY A 182 5.25 -0.65 30.20
N PRO A 183 5.92 -1.51 31.01
CA PRO A 183 5.54 -1.69 32.41
C PRO A 183 5.84 -0.48 33.28
N ARG A 184 6.82 0.36 32.88
CA ARG A 184 7.25 1.50 33.68
C ARG A 184 6.14 2.54 33.83
N ILE A 185 5.20 2.60 32.88
CA ILE A 185 4.02 3.45 33.01
C ILE A 185 3.14 3.02 34.20
N PHE A 186 3.06 1.72 34.49
CA PHE A 186 2.27 1.20 35.61
C PHE A 186 2.96 1.43 36.96
N LEU A 187 4.29 1.52 36.97
CA LEU A 187 5.07 1.79 38.18
C LEU A 187 4.97 3.25 38.60
N GLU A 188 5.14 4.17 37.65
CA GLU A 188 5.12 5.61 37.92
C GLU A 188 3.70 6.21 37.90
N GLY A 189 2.79 5.57 37.17
CA GLY A 189 1.47 6.09 36.83
C GLY A 189 1.49 6.91 35.54
N HIS A 190 0.42 6.83 34.76
CA HIS A 190 0.31 7.55 33.48
C HIS A 190 0.20 9.07 33.65
N SER A 191 -0.40 9.55 34.73
CA SER A 191 -0.69 10.97 34.97
C SER A 191 0.58 11.82 35.22
N LYS A 192 1.65 11.21 35.75
CA LYS A 192 2.86 11.94 36.15
C LYS A 192 3.67 12.48 34.97
N ASN A 193 3.92 11.64 33.97
CA ASN A 193 4.85 11.93 32.87
C ASN A 193 4.20 11.71 31.50
N VAL A 194 3.54 10.57 31.29
CA VAL A 194 3.04 10.17 29.96
C VAL A 194 1.89 11.05 29.48
N ALA A 195 0.91 11.34 30.33
CA ALA A 195 -0.22 12.19 29.93
C ALA A 195 0.21 13.63 29.59
N PRO A 196 1.01 14.33 30.42
CA PRO A 196 1.55 15.65 30.04
C PRO A 196 2.40 15.61 28.77
N ASN A 197 3.26 14.59 28.60
CA ASN A 197 4.09 14.47 27.40
C ASN A 197 3.27 14.23 26.13
N ILE A 198 2.14 13.53 26.22
CA ILE A 198 1.21 13.39 25.10
C ILE A 198 0.58 14.74 24.77
N GLU A 199 0.26 15.58 25.75
CA GLU A 199 -0.29 16.90 25.50
C GLU A 199 0.73 17.83 24.83
N ILE A 200 1.99 17.84 25.30
CA ILE A 200 3.10 18.55 24.65
C ILE A 200 3.20 18.18 23.16
N LEU A 201 3.01 16.90 22.81
CA LEU A 201 3.03 16.46 21.41
C LEU A 201 1.82 16.98 20.62
N ARG A 202 0.62 17.01 21.22
CA ARG A 202 -0.59 17.54 20.59
C ARG A 202 -0.48 19.03 20.33
N GLU A 203 -0.06 19.80 21.32
CA GLU A 203 0.21 21.25 21.22
C GLU A 203 1.28 21.53 20.16
N SER A 204 2.24 20.61 20.00
CA SER A 204 3.25 20.66 18.96
C SER A 204 2.75 20.30 17.55
N GLY A 205 1.45 20.02 17.39
CA GLY A 205 0.84 19.66 16.12
C GLY A 205 1.09 18.22 15.68
N MET A 206 1.54 17.33 16.57
CA MET A 206 1.76 15.92 16.24
C MET A 206 0.41 15.17 16.13
N PRO A 207 0.11 14.50 15.00
CA PRO A 207 -1.12 13.74 14.83
C PRO A 207 -1.21 12.56 15.78
N GLN A 208 -2.43 12.20 16.18
CA GLN A 208 -2.69 11.06 17.07
C GLN A 208 -2.06 9.76 16.55
N SER A 209 -1.97 9.55 15.24
CA SER A 209 -1.30 8.38 14.65
C SER A 209 0.19 8.29 14.98
N CYS A 210 0.91 9.43 15.01
CA CYS A 210 2.33 9.51 15.39
C CYS A 210 2.50 9.37 16.91
N ILE A 211 1.60 9.96 17.69
CA ILE A 211 1.57 9.79 19.16
C ILE A 211 1.36 8.32 19.51
N SER A 212 0.39 7.64 18.88
CA SER A 212 0.18 6.20 19.08
C SER A 212 1.41 5.38 18.69
N LEU A 213 2.12 5.75 17.61
CA LEU A 213 3.35 5.07 17.19
C LEU A 213 4.45 5.22 18.26
N LEU A 214 4.66 6.43 18.77
CA LEU A 214 5.62 6.71 19.84
C LEU A 214 5.26 5.94 21.11
N LEU A 215 3.99 5.94 21.51
CA LEU A 215 3.51 5.26 22.70
C LEU A 215 3.71 3.74 22.61
N VAL A 216 3.39 3.11 21.48
CA VAL A 216 3.50 1.65 21.28
C VAL A 216 4.94 1.17 21.15
N HIS A 217 5.77 1.89 20.38
CA HIS A 217 7.11 1.41 20.03
C HIS A 217 8.22 1.99 20.91
N TYR A 218 7.97 3.15 21.51
CA TYR A 218 8.97 3.92 22.26
C TYR A 218 8.42 4.47 23.59
N PRO A 219 7.73 3.66 24.42
CA PRO A 219 7.10 4.14 25.65
C PRO A 219 8.10 4.77 26.63
N SER A 220 9.36 4.33 26.59
CA SER A 220 10.44 4.90 27.42
C SER A 220 10.71 6.38 27.17
N SER A 221 10.44 6.89 25.96
CA SER A 221 10.60 8.32 25.66
C SER A 221 9.58 9.19 26.40
N LEU A 222 8.36 8.68 26.57
CA LEU A 222 7.22 9.41 27.17
C LEU A 222 7.19 9.38 28.70
N ILE A 223 8.06 8.59 29.34
CA ILE A 223 8.13 8.50 30.81
C ILE A 223 9.11 9.54 31.37
N ARG A 224 9.74 10.34 30.50
CA ARG A 224 10.59 11.46 30.93
C ARG A 224 9.78 12.55 31.62
N LYS A 225 10.46 13.30 32.50
CA LYS A 225 9.90 14.53 33.08
C LYS A 225 9.44 15.48 31.95
N PRO A 226 8.25 16.09 32.05
CA PRO A 226 7.70 16.92 30.98
C PRO A 226 8.61 18.05 30.51
N GLU A 227 9.34 18.68 31.42
CA GLU A 227 10.25 19.79 31.10
C GLU A 227 11.40 19.32 30.20
N ASN A 228 11.94 18.13 30.47
CA ASN A 228 13.02 17.55 29.68
C ASN A 228 12.52 16.97 28.34
N PHE A 229 11.28 16.49 28.30
CA PHE A 229 10.68 15.98 27.08
C PHE A 229 10.30 17.14 26.13
N GLY A 230 9.72 18.21 26.65
CA GLY A 230 9.43 19.44 25.91
C GLY A 230 10.66 19.99 25.20
N LYS A 231 11.80 20.11 25.90
CA LYS A 231 13.08 20.51 25.29
C LYS A 231 13.49 19.66 24.09
N VAL A 232 13.27 18.34 24.14
CA VAL A 232 13.55 17.44 23.02
C VAL A 232 12.59 17.69 21.86
N VAL A 233 11.31 17.93 22.15
CA VAL A 233 10.31 18.24 21.13
C VAL A 233 10.64 19.56 20.44
N ASP A 234 11.08 20.57 21.18
CA ASP A 234 11.50 21.86 20.63
C ASP A 234 12.79 21.75 19.81
N GLU A 235 13.77 20.98 20.27
CA GLU A 235 15.00 20.68 19.51
C GLU A 235 14.67 20.01 18.17
N VAL A 236 13.76 19.02 18.16
CA VAL A 236 13.29 18.37 16.92
C VAL A 236 12.64 19.39 15.97
N LYS A 237 11.83 20.33 16.50
CA LYS A 237 11.24 21.41 15.68
C LYS A 237 12.31 22.34 15.12
N GLN A 238 13.28 22.75 15.94
CA GLN A 238 14.39 23.63 15.54
C GLN A 238 15.27 23.00 14.45
N MET A 239 15.47 21.67 14.48
CA MET A 239 16.13 20.91 13.41
C MET A 239 15.29 20.84 12.10
N GLY A 240 14.10 21.46 12.08
CA GLY A 240 13.23 21.58 10.92
C GLY A 240 12.48 20.30 10.59
N PHE A 241 12.15 19.48 11.60
CA PHE A 241 11.24 18.35 11.42
C PHE A 241 9.78 18.82 11.43
N ARG A 242 9.02 18.24 10.51
CA ARG A 242 7.57 18.38 10.48
C ARG A 242 6.91 17.36 11.41
N MET A 243 6.22 17.84 12.44
CA MET A 243 5.63 17.01 13.50
C MET A 243 4.50 16.11 12.97
N GLU A 244 3.96 16.39 11.78
CA GLU A 244 2.95 15.58 11.10
C GLU A 244 3.51 14.31 10.45
N LYS A 245 4.83 14.20 10.33
CA LYS A 245 5.51 13.07 9.68
C LYS A 245 5.99 12.07 10.71
N THR A 246 5.87 10.78 10.41
CA THR A 246 6.35 9.67 11.25
C THR A 246 7.85 9.72 11.53
N ILE A 247 8.64 10.37 10.67
CA ILE A 247 10.09 10.56 10.88
C ILE A 247 10.40 11.39 12.13
N SER A 248 9.50 12.29 12.55
CA SER A 248 9.64 13.05 13.80
C SER A 248 9.62 12.12 15.03
N VAL A 249 8.84 11.03 14.99
CA VAL A 249 8.81 10.00 16.05
C VAL A 249 10.19 9.34 16.20
N ALA A 250 10.86 9.05 15.09
CA ALA A 250 12.21 8.49 15.10
C ALA A 250 13.24 9.50 15.62
N ALA A 251 13.09 10.79 15.29
CA ALA A 251 13.96 11.87 15.77
C ALA A 251 13.82 12.07 17.28
N ILE A 252 12.58 12.16 17.79
CA ILE A 252 12.29 12.22 19.23
C ILE A 252 12.90 11.01 19.92
N LYS A 253 12.74 9.80 19.37
CA LYS A 253 13.36 8.59 19.96
C LYS A 253 14.88 8.69 20.03
N ALA A 254 15.53 9.19 18.98
CA ALA A 254 16.99 9.34 18.95
C ALA A 254 17.48 10.34 20.00
N LEU A 255 16.75 11.44 20.21
CA LEU A 255 17.14 12.53 21.12
C LEU A 255 16.64 12.35 22.56
N CYS A 256 15.67 11.47 22.82
CA CYS A 256 15.16 11.18 24.17
C CYS A 256 16.04 10.26 25.04
N SER A 257 17.22 9.84 24.58
CA SER A 257 18.15 9.06 25.43
C SER A 257 18.78 9.95 26.52
N SER A 258 19.13 9.42 27.70
CA SER A 258 19.83 10.21 28.75
C SER A 258 21.16 10.75 28.27
N ASN A 259 21.80 10.03 27.35
CA ASN A 259 23.13 10.37 26.83
C ASN A 259 23.03 10.89 25.38
N SER A 260 21.85 11.30 24.92
CA SER A 260 21.62 11.66 23.51
C SER A 260 22.55 12.76 23.02
N LYS A 261 22.75 13.83 23.79
CA LYS A 261 23.64 14.94 23.43
C LYS A 261 25.10 14.49 23.26
N SER A 262 25.59 13.65 24.17
CA SER A 262 26.94 13.06 24.06
C SER A 262 27.05 12.13 22.85
N ILE A 263 26.04 11.29 22.61
CA ILE A 263 25.97 10.39 21.46
C ILE A 263 25.93 11.17 20.14
N TRP A 264 25.15 12.26 20.10
CA TRP A 264 25.06 13.17 18.96
C TRP A 264 26.44 13.74 18.64
N ASN A 265 27.05 14.44 19.59
CA ASN A 265 28.36 15.07 19.40
C ASN A 265 29.40 14.05 18.93
N ARG A 266 29.49 12.90 19.61
CA ARG A 266 30.44 11.83 19.25
C ARG A 266 30.22 11.32 17.82
N ASN A 267 28.98 11.03 17.42
CA ASN A 267 28.69 10.55 16.08
C ASN A 267 28.85 11.63 15.01
N SER A 268 28.51 12.89 15.30
CA SER A 268 28.74 14.01 14.40
C SER A 268 30.22 14.18 14.10
N GLU A 269 31.08 14.13 15.13
CA GLU A 269 32.53 14.20 14.94
C GLU A 269 33.08 13.01 14.15
N VAL A 270 32.53 11.81 14.35
CA VAL A 270 32.90 10.64 13.53
C VAL A 270 32.57 10.89 12.06
N TYR A 271 31.36 11.33 11.73
CA TYR A 271 30.98 11.62 10.34
C TYR A 271 31.81 12.75 9.73
N LYS A 272 32.15 13.80 10.50
CA LYS A 272 33.03 14.89 10.07
C LYS A 272 34.43 14.43 9.71
N ARG A 273 35.00 13.47 10.47
CA ARG A 273 36.30 12.85 10.13
C ARG A 273 36.29 12.14 8.77
N TRP A 274 35.11 11.73 8.29
CA TRP A 274 34.92 11.16 6.95
C TRP A 274 34.50 12.21 5.90
N GLY A 275 34.64 13.50 6.20
CA GLY A 275 34.38 14.59 5.26
C GLY A 275 32.92 15.05 5.15
N TRP A 276 32.04 14.66 6.08
CA TRP A 276 30.69 15.23 6.13
C TRP A 276 30.70 16.62 6.76
N SER A 277 29.97 17.57 6.16
CA SER A 277 29.68 18.86 6.80
C SER A 277 28.63 18.73 7.91
N GLU A 278 28.48 19.75 8.76
CA GLU A 278 27.38 19.80 9.75
C GLU A 278 26.00 19.68 9.07
N ASN A 279 25.86 20.30 7.88
CA ASN A 279 24.65 20.20 7.06
C ASN A 279 24.41 18.79 6.53
N ASP A 280 25.46 18.04 6.20
CA ASP A 280 25.36 16.65 5.77
C ASP A 280 24.90 15.74 6.90
N VAL A 281 25.45 15.94 8.11
CA VAL A 281 25.02 15.23 9.32
C VAL A 281 23.54 15.52 9.62
N LEU A 282 23.14 16.79 9.61
CA LEU A 282 21.75 17.17 9.83
C LEU A 282 20.82 16.62 8.73
N SER A 283 21.24 16.68 7.47
CA SER A 283 20.48 16.13 6.34
C SER A 283 20.32 14.61 6.44
N ALA A 284 21.37 13.90 6.81
CA ALA A 284 21.34 12.46 7.06
C ALA A 284 20.40 12.14 8.23
N PHE A 285 20.48 12.88 9.34
CA PHE A 285 19.60 12.73 10.48
C PHE A 285 18.13 12.95 10.11
N LYS A 286 17.81 13.99 9.33
CA LYS A 286 16.44 14.26 8.85
C LYS A 286 15.89 13.15 7.96
N ARG A 287 16.75 12.43 7.24
CA ARG A 287 16.35 11.27 6.41
C ARG A 287 16.18 10.01 7.25
N PHE A 288 17.06 9.78 8.23
CA PHE A 288 17.05 8.55 9.02
C PHE A 288 17.70 8.75 10.41
N PRO A 289 16.93 9.22 11.40
CA PRO A 289 17.46 9.60 12.71
C PRO A 289 18.28 8.52 13.44
N GLN A 290 18.00 7.25 13.16
CA GLN A 290 18.68 6.12 13.79
C GLN A 290 20.18 6.04 13.42
N CYS A 291 20.64 6.69 12.34
CA CYS A 291 22.07 6.76 12.02
C CYS A 291 22.89 7.45 13.14
N MET A 292 22.25 8.32 13.92
CA MET A 292 22.86 9.00 15.07
C MET A 292 22.78 8.19 16.36
N THR A 293 22.09 7.05 16.38
CA THR A 293 22.00 6.15 17.55
C THR A 293 22.92 4.94 17.46
N THR A 294 23.66 4.81 16.35
CA THR A 294 24.57 3.69 16.10
C THR A 294 25.89 3.90 16.85
N SER A 295 26.57 2.80 17.20
CA SER A 295 27.86 2.87 17.89
C SER A 295 28.98 3.38 16.97
N GLU A 296 29.96 4.07 17.55
CA GLU A 296 31.15 4.56 16.83
C GLU A 296 31.81 3.47 15.99
N LYS A 297 32.09 2.34 16.66
CA LYS A 297 32.79 1.20 16.08
C LYS A 297 32.08 0.72 14.82
N LYS A 298 30.75 0.66 14.85
CA LYS A 298 29.96 0.21 13.71
C LYS A 298 29.99 1.22 12.56
N ILE A 299 29.89 2.52 12.86
CA ILE A 299 29.99 3.58 11.86
C ILE A 299 31.37 3.53 11.20
N MET A 300 32.44 3.52 12.01
CA MET A 300 33.83 3.44 11.54
C MET A 300 34.05 2.22 10.64
N GLN A 301 33.64 1.03 11.07
CA GLN A 301 33.81 -0.20 10.26
C GLN A 301 33.09 -0.14 8.91
N VAL A 302 31.89 0.45 8.87
CA VAL A 302 31.13 0.59 7.62
C VAL A 302 31.76 1.65 6.72
N MET A 303 32.19 2.79 7.28
CA MET A 303 32.82 3.86 6.53
C MET A 303 34.19 3.43 5.99
N GLU A 304 35.03 2.78 6.81
CA GLU A 304 36.31 2.21 6.39
C GLU A 304 36.13 1.21 5.25
N PHE A 305 35.12 0.35 5.33
CA PHE A 305 34.85 -0.60 4.26
C PHE A 305 34.36 0.08 2.97
N LEU A 306 33.38 0.99 3.06
CA LEU A 306 32.78 1.60 1.88
C LEU A 306 33.69 2.66 1.24
N VAL A 307 34.25 3.56 2.04
CA VAL A 307 35.08 4.66 1.54
C VAL A 307 36.46 4.13 1.14
N ASN A 308 37.16 3.41 2.02
CA ASN A 308 38.55 3.03 1.74
C ASN A 308 38.65 1.76 0.89
N LYS A 309 37.85 0.71 1.15
CA LYS A 309 37.97 -0.56 0.41
C LYS A 309 37.13 -0.63 -0.85
N MET A 310 36.06 0.16 -0.95
CA MET A 310 35.16 0.18 -2.11
C MET A 310 35.25 1.49 -2.89
N GLU A 311 36.03 2.46 -2.41
CA GLU A 311 36.27 3.75 -3.09
C GLU A 311 34.98 4.54 -3.34
N TRP A 312 34.00 4.38 -2.45
CA TRP A 312 32.77 5.17 -2.50
C TRP A 312 33.00 6.55 -1.92
N PRO A 313 32.61 7.64 -2.61
CA PRO A 313 32.71 8.97 -2.03
C PRO A 313 31.84 9.09 -0.77
N ALA A 314 32.45 9.55 0.33
CA ALA A 314 31.77 9.63 1.64
C ALA A 314 30.49 10.49 1.59
N GLY A 315 30.49 11.56 0.78
CA GLY A 315 29.31 12.40 0.55
C GLY A 315 28.14 11.69 -0.12
N VAL A 316 28.34 10.56 -0.82
CA VAL A 316 27.22 9.79 -1.37
C VAL A 316 26.53 8.95 -0.28
N ILE A 317 27.27 8.54 0.74
CA ILE A 317 26.75 7.75 1.87
C ILE A 317 25.75 8.57 2.69
N ASN A 318 25.97 9.89 2.81
CA ASN A 318 25.05 10.80 3.52
C ASN A 318 23.63 10.80 2.93
N LYS A 319 23.51 10.43 1.65
CA LYS A 319 22.21 10.40 0.96
C LYS A 319 21.38 9.20 1.41
N TYR A 320 22.03 8.16 1.94
CA TYR A 320 21.47 6.86 2.31
C TYR A 320 21.92 6.41 3.71
N PRO A 321 21.64 7.18 4.77
CA PRO A 321 22.13 6.94 6.13
C PRO A 321 21.70 5.59 6.75
N ILE A 322 20.70 4.92 6.19
CA ILE A 322 20.27 3.57 6.61
C ILE A 322 21.39 2.53 6.49
N ILE A 323 22.39 2.75 5.63
CA ILE A 323 23.44 1.78 5.31
C ILE A 323 24.30 1.45 6.54
N VAL A 324 24.55 2.42 7.42
CA VAL A 324 25.35 2.20 8.64
C VAL A 324 24.70 1.21 9.62
N LEU A 325 23.38 0.97 9.49
CA LEU A 325 22.66 -0.05 10.27
C LEU A 325 22.65 -1.43 9.61
N LEU A 326 23.03 -1.55 8.34
CA LEU A 326 23.05 -2.85 7.66
C LEU A 326 24.18 -3.73 8.20
N SER A 327 23.99 -5.05 8.12
CA SER A 327 25.05 -6.00 8.48
C SER A 327 26.23 -5.83 7.53
N LEU A 328 27.42 -5.59 8.09
CA LEU A 328 28.64 -5.42 7.29
C LEU A 328 28.97 -6.76 6.62
N GLU A 329 29.06 -7.82 7.40
CA GLU A 329 29.44 -9.17 6.96
C GLU A 329 28.37 -9.86 6.13
N LYS A 330 27.10 -9.79 6.55
CA LYS A 330 26.02 -10.57 5.90
C LYS A 330 25.38 -9.87 4.71
N ARG A 331 25.59 -8.56 4.55
CA ARG A 331 24.88 -7.77 3.53
C ARG A 331 25.74 -6.83 2.74
N ILE A 332 26.54 -5.98 3.39
CA ILE A 332 27.35 -4.99 2.67
C ILE A 332 28.47 -5.69 1.89
N MET A 333 29.30 -6.49 2.59
CA MET A 333 30.44 -7.18 2.00
C MET A 333 30.07 -8.09 0.83
N PRO A 334 29.09 -9.02 0.94
CA PRO A 334 28.80 -9.96 -0.14
C PRO A 334 28.29 -9.25 -1.41
N ARG A 335 27.52 -8.18 -1.23
CA ARG A 335 27.00 -7.39 -2.35
C ARG A 335 28.09 -6.56 -3.01
N CYS A 336 28.97 -5.96 -2.22
CA CYS A 336 30.16 -5.28 -2.72
C CYS A 336 31.09 -6.23 -3.50
N SER A 337 31.29 -7.46 -3.04
CA SER A 337 32.11 -8.45 -3.75
C SER A 337 31.55 -8.76 -5.14
N VAL A 338 30.23 -8.92 -5.28
CA VAL A 338 29.56 -9.09 -6.58
C VAL A 338 29.84 -7.88 -7.49
N ILE A 339 29.68 -6.65 -6.96
CA ILE A 339 29.94 -5.44 -7.75
C ILE A 339 31.41 -5.38 -8.19
N LYS A 340 32.37 -5.71 -7.33
CA LYS A 340 33.80 -5.77 -7.69
C LYS A 340 34.06 -6.76 -8.83
N VAL A 341 33.49 -7.96 -8.78
CA VAL A 341 33.65 -8.94 -9.86
C VAL A 341 33.06 -8.42 -11.17
N LEU A 342 31.89 -7.78 -11.13
CA LEU A 342 31.28 -7.17 -12.31
C LEU A 342 32.11 -6.00 -12.87
N MET A 343 32.80 -5.24 -12.02
CA MET A 343 33.74 -4.20 -12.45
C MET A 343 34.97 -4.80 -13.13
N VAL A 344 35.60 -5.80 -12.52
CA VAL A 344 36.77 -6.49 -13.09
C VAL A 344 36.43 -7.14 -14.44
N LYS A 345 35.20 -7.64 -14.61
CA LYS A 345 34.73 -8.22 -15.88
C LYS A 345 34.25 -7.17 -16.90
N GLY A 346 34.33 -5.88 -16.59
CA GLY A 346 33.98 -4.80 -17.51
C GLY A 346 32.47 -4.54 -17.68
N PHE A 347 31.61 -5.23 -16.94
CA PHE A 347 30.15 -5.00 -16.98
C PHE A 347 29.75 -3.71 -16.27
N ILE A 348 30.59 -3.22 -15.35
CA ILE A 348 30.44 -1.95 -14.64
C ILE A 348 31.72 -1.17 -14.85
N LYS A 349 31.64 -0.03 -15.55
CA LYS A 349 32.81 0.79 -15.87
C LYS A 349 33.49 1.36 -14.62
N GLU A 350 32.71 1.97 -13.74
CA GLU A 350 33.21 2.63 -12.52
C GLU A 350 32.20 2.49 -11.38
N ILE A 351 32.69 2.58 -10.15
CA ILE A 351 31.86 2.43 -8.96
C ILE A 351 30.84 3.57 -8.81
N GLU A 352 31.20 4.78 -9.27
CA GLU A 352 30.34 5.96 -9.26
C GLU A 352 29.08 5.80 -10.12
N ASN A 353 29.16 4.97 -11.18
CA ASN A 353 28.03 4.65 -12.05
C ASN A 353 27.02 3.71 -11.40
N VAL A 354 27.35 3.13 -10.24
CA VAL A 354 26.49 2.22 -9.49
C VAL A 354 25.82 2.97 -8.36
N SER A 355 24.49 3.02 -8.33
CA SER A 355 23.76 3.63 -7.21
C SER A 355 23.87 2.80 -5.91
N LEU A 356 24.27 3.44 -4.81
CA LEU A 356 24.50 2.78 -3.51
C LEU A 356 23.26 2.10 -3.01
N PHE A 357 22.17 2.86 -3.16
CA PHE A 357 20.85 2.44 -2.81
C PHE A 357 20.50 1.17 -3.56
N SER A 358 20.76 1.12 -4.87
CA SER A 358 20.42 -0.03 -5.71
C SER A 358 21.19 -1.30 -5.36
N VAL A 359 22.35 -1.19 -4.72
CA VAL A 359 23.15 -2.33 -4.25
C VAL A 359 22.71 -2.72 -2.84
N MET A 360 22.70 -1.78 -1.90
CA MET A 360 22.59 -2.09 -0.46
C MET A 360 21.15 -2.28 0.04
N CYS A 361 20.20 -1.50 -0.48
CA CYS A 361 18.85 -1.41 0.07
C CYS A 361 17.86 -2.48 -0.42
N PRO A 362 17.90 -2.99 -1.67
CA PRO A 362 16.94 -3.99 -2.13
C PRO A 362 16.91 -5.25 -1.28
N VAL A 363 15.73 -5.86 -1.20
CA VAL A 363 15.58 -7.22 -0.68
C VAL A 363 16.40 -8.20 -1.51
N GLU A 364 16.81 -9.31 -0.90
CA GLU A 364 17.78 -10.26 -1.47
C GLU A 364 17.43 -10.72 -2.88
N LYS A 365 16.19 -11.17 -3.11
CA LYS A 365 15.71 -11.60 -4.44
C LYS A 365 15.92 -10.53 -5.53
N CYS A 366 15.68 -9.26 -5.21
CA CYS A 366 15.86 -8.16 -6.16
C CYS A 366 17.34 -7.87 -6.45
N PHE A 367 18.19 -7.97 -5.43
CA PHE A 367 19.64 -7.83 -5.62
C PHE A 367 20.17 -8.97 -6.51
N LEU A 368 19.84 -10.22 -6.18
CA LEU A 368 20.26 -11.40 -6.95
C LEU A 368 19.77 -11.35 -8.39
N ALA A 369 18.50 -11.00 -8.63
CA ALA A 369 17.97 -10.88 -9.99
C ALA A 369 18.72 -9.82 -10.81
N LYS A 370 19.08 -8.70 -10.18
CA LYS A 370 19.69 -7.56 -10.88
C LYS A 370 21.19 -7.72 -11.15
N PHE A 371 21.93 -8.26 -10.19
CA PHE A 371 23.40 -8.27 -10.21
C PHE A 371 24.01 -9.68 -10.24
N VAL A 372 23.23 -10.74 -10.08
CA VAL A 372 23.72 -12.13 -10.13
C VAL A 372 23.08 -12.85 -11.31
N ALA A 373 21.77 -13.10 -11.29
CA ALA A 373 21.08 -13.88 -12.32
C ALA A 373 21.20 -13.27 -13.73
N ARG A 374 21.28 -11.94 -13.84
CA ARG A 374 21.47 -11.25 -15.11
C ARG A 374 22.80 -11.55 -15.79
N TYR A 375 23.83 -11.89 -15.01
CA TYR A 375 25.20 -12.06 -15.48
C TYR A 375 25.73 -13.47 -15.15
N ILE A 376 24.83 -14.41 -14.82
CA ILE A 376 25.23 -15.73 -14.32
C ILE A 376 25.76 -16.61 -15.45
N ASP A 377 25.27 -16.40 -16.68
CA ASP A 377 25.71 -17.13 -17.85
C ASP A 377 27.12 -16.69 -18.27
N GLU A 378 27.41 -15.38 -18.17
CA GLU A 378 28.73 -14.82 -18.47
C GLU A 378 29.73 -14.95 -17.30
N VAL A 379 29.23 -14.95 -16.05
CA VAL A 379 30.04 -15.09 -14.83
C VAL A 379 29.40 -16.09 -13.86
N PRO A 380 29.52 -17.41 -14.11
CA PRO A 380 28.89 -18.46 -13.28
C PRO A 380 29.30 -18.42 -11.80
N ALA A 381 30.48 -17.85 -11.50
CA ALA A 381 30.99 -17.73 -10.14
C ALA A 381 30.25 -16.69 -9.28
N LEU A 382 29.42 -15.79 -9.83
CA LEU A 382 28.80 -14.69 -9.07
C LEU A 382 27.98 -15.17 -7.87
N LEU A 383 27.23 -16.26 -8.02
CA LEU A 383 26.43 -16.82 -6.93
C LEU A 383 27.34 -17.35 -5.80
N SER A 384 28.47 -17.97 -6.14
CA SER A 384 29.45 -18.45 -5.16
C SER A 384 30.18 -17.30 -4.45
N VAL A 385 30.43 -16.20 -5.16
CA VAL A 385 31.02 -14.95 -4.60
C VAL A 385 30.04 -14.31 -3.62
N TYR A 386 28.76 -14.21 -3.98
CA TYR A 386 27.73 -13.70 -3.08
C TYR A 386 27.55 -14.56 -1.82
N GLN A 387 27.67 -15.89 -1.94
CA GLN A 387 27.59 -16.79 -0.79
C GLN A 387 28.84 -16.78 0.11
N GLY A 388 29.89 -16.03 -0.25
CA GLY A 388 31.15 -16.01 0.48
C GLY A 388 31.95 -17.30 0.36
N LYS A 389 31.61 -18.19 -0.58
CA LYS A 389 32.31 -19.46 -0.82
C LYS A 389 33.61 -19.30 -1.59
N LYS A 390 33.79 -18.17 -2.29
CA LYS A 390 35.07 -17.72 -2.86
C LYS A 390 35.45 -16.40 -2.20
N ILE A 391 36.30 -16.44 -1.17
CA ILE A 391 36.86 -15.24 -0.55
C ILE A 391 37.95 -14.72 -1.51
N CYS A 392 37.59 -13.80 -2.41
CA CYS A 392 38.56 -13.14 -3.27
C CYS A 392 38.97 -11.80 -2.65
N TRP A 393 39.96 -11.83 -1.77
CA TRP A 393 40.76 -10.64 -1.41
C TRP A 393 42.20 -10.74 -1.92
N ARG A 394 42.51 -11.74 -2.75
CA ARG A 394 43.76 -11.83 -3.51
C ARG A 394 43.41 -12.04 -4.99
N LEU A 395 43.35 -10.94 -5.72
CA LEU A 395 43.09 -10.91 -7.16
C LEU A 395 44.31 -11.31 -8.00
N GLU A 396 45.48 -11.54 -7.39
CA GLU A 396 46.70 -11.92 -8.13
C GLU A 396 46.81 -13.42 -8.46
N ILE A 397 46.04 -14.30 -7.82
CA ILE A 397 46.21 -15.77 -8.00
C ILE A 397 45.15 -16.39 -8.93
N LEU A 398 44.02 -15.72 -9.15
CA LEU A 398 42.92 -16.28 -9.97
C LEU A 398 43.07 -16.04 -11.48
N LEU A 399 44.06 -15.25 -11.91
CA LEU A 399 44.40 -15.10 -13.33
C LEU A 399 45.32 -16.22 -13.84
N ALA A 400 45.81 -17.12 -12.98
CA ALA A 400 46.71 -18.22 -13.37
C ALA A 400 46.01 -19.57 -13.65
N TYR A 401 44.69 -19.70 -13.40
CA TYR A 401 43.98 -20.98 -13.54
C TYR A 401 42.66 -20.87 -14.30
N VAL A 402 42.68 -20.33 -15.53
CA VAL A 402 41.66 -20.65 -16.54
C VAL A 402 42.32 -20.60 -17.93
N VAL A 403 43.01 -21.68 -18.29
CA VAL A 403 43.20 -22.08 -19.69
C VAL A 403 42.05 -23.05 -20.06
N PRO A 404 41.52 -23.01 -21.29
CA PRO A 404 40.12 -23.38 -21.59
C PRO A 404 39.81 -24.87 -21.53
N TRP A 405 38.60 -25.18 -21.07
CA TRP A 405 37.94 -26.50 -21.02
C TRP A 405 37.58 -27.06 -22.41
N PHE A 406 38.24 -26.64 -23.48
CA PHE A 406 37.86 -26.95 -24.88
C PHE A 406 38.48 -28.23 -25.44
N LYS A 407 38.76 -29.24 -24.61
CA LYS A 407 39.40 -30.50 -25.07
C LYS A 407 38.90 -31.80 -24.44
N ILE A 408 37.71 -31.80 -23.81
CA ILE A 408 37.10 -33.02 -23.20
C ILE A 408 35.69 -33.33 -23.76
N CYS A 409 35.27 -32.70 -24.87
CA CYS A 409 34.05 -33.11 -25.57
C CYS A 409 34.29 -33.52 -27.03
N GLU A 410 35.52 -33.93 -27.35
CA GLU A 410 35.91 -34.49 -28.65
C GLU A 410 36.35 -35.97 -28.56
N LEU A 411 36.00 -36.64 -27.44
CA LEU A 411 36.27 -38.07 -27.21
C LEU A 411 35.06 -38.82 -26.61
N LEU A 412 33.84 -38.37 -26.91
CA LEU A 412 32.63 -39.22 -26.82
C LEU A 412 31.78 -39.14 -28.10
N SER A 413 32.45 -38.86 -29.22
CA SER A 413 31.95 -39.13 -30.56
C SER A 413 32.82 -40.23 -31.16
N THR A 414 32.47 -41.49 -30.90
CA THR A 414 32.59 -42.65 -31.81
C THR A 414 32.42 -43.93 -31.00
N TRP A 415 31.18 -44.42 -30.89
CA TRP A 415 30.96 -45.83 -31.18
C TRP A 415 29.50 -46.06 -31.59
N ILE A 416 29.37 -46.19 -32.91
CA ILE A 416 28.55 -47.18 -33.62
C ILE A 416 27.05 -47.14 -33.24
N GLY A 417 26.18 -46.58 -34.06
CA GLY A 417 26.07 -46.88 -35.49
C GLY A 417 25.14 -48.08 -35.68
N LEU A 418 24.80 -48.31 -36.94
CA LEU A 418 24.21 -49.53 -37.48
C LEU A 418 22.70 -49.55 -37.73
N PHE A 419 22.45 -49.36 -39.04
CA PHE A 419 21.42 -49.92 -39.89
C PHE A 419 20.03 -49.26 -39.91
N ASN A 420 19.32 -49.14 -41.03
CA ASN A 420 19.58 -49.02 -42.49
C ASN A 420 18.20 -49.26 -43.15
N LEU A 421 17.99 -48.69 -44.35
CA LEU A 421 17.11 -49.20 -45.43
C LEU A 421 15.58 -49.20 -45.12
N LYS A 422 14.65 -48.98 -46.04
CA LYS A 422 14.56 -48.83 -47.50
C LYS A 422 13.13 -48.29 -47.75
N ALA A 423 12.93 -47.27 -48.58
CA ALA A 423 12.52 -47.35 -50.00
C ALA A 423 11.05 -47.75 -50.27
N GLY A 424 10.41 -46.97 -51.18
CA GLY A 424 9.24 -47.35 -51.99
C GLY A 424 7.93 -46.69 -51.54
N ARG A 425 7.09 -46.09 -52.39
CA ARG A 425 7.00 -45.91 -53.85
C ARG A 425 5.72 -45.10 -54.09
N LEU A 426 5.83 -44.17 -55.04
CA LEU A 426 4.84 -43.73 -56.03
C LEU A 426 3.35 -44.10 -55.89
N GLY A 427 2.49 -43.09 -56.09
CA GLY A 427 1.10 -43.22 -56.54
C GLY A 427 0.56 -41.90 -57.10
N TYR A 428 0.56 -41.77 -58.43
CA TYR A 428 -0.03 -40.70 -59.24
C TYR A 428 -1.56 -40.68 -59.19
N ALA A 429 -2.19 -39.51 -59.36
CA ALA A 429 -3.30 -39.30 -60.32
C ALA A 429 -3.58 -37.80 -60.58
N LEU A 430 -3.66 -37.46 -61.86
CA LEU A 430 -3.95 -36.16 -62.49
C LEU A 430 -5.46 -36.06 -62.86
N PHE A 431 -6.07 -34.87 -62.70
CA PHE A 431 -7.17 -34.18 -63.44
C PHE A 431 -8.38 -34.96 -64.06
N PRO A 432 -9.43 -34.30 -64.64
CA PRO A 432 -10.28 -33.16 -64.24
C PRO A 432 -11.80 -33.53 -64.35
N LYS A 433 -12.72 -32.65 -63.94
CA LYS A 433 -14.00 -32.40 -64.66
C LYS A 433 -14.83 -31.27 -64.05
N THR A 434 -14.95 -30.19 -64.80
CA THR A 434 -16.04 -29.21 -64.77
C THR A 434 -17.20 -29.69 -65.66
N LYS A 435 -18.44 -29.45 -65.21
CA LYS A 435 -19.69 -29.02 -65.92
C LYS A 435 -20.87 -29.42 -65.03
N ARG A 436 -21.56 -28.48 -64.38
CA ARG A 436 -22.69 -27.63 -64.84
C ARG A 436 -23.91 -28.40 -65.35
N TYR A 437 -25.03 -28.22 -64.65
CA TYR A 437 -26.35 -27.77 -65.15
C TYR A 437 -26.92 -26.87 -64.02
N ALA A 438 -27.10 -25.54 -64.19
CA ALA A 438 -28.27 -24.83 -64.74
C ALA A 438 -29.57 -25.21 -64.00
N VAL A 439 -30.33 -24.29 -63.41
CA VAL A 439 -31.24 -23.33 -64.09
C VAL A 439 -31.56 -22.13 -63.15
N GLY A 440 -31.76 -20.93 -63.73
CA GLY A 440 -32.29 -19.70 -63.06
C GLY A 440 -33.77 -19.83 -62.68
N PHE A 441 -34.51 -18.86 -62.13
CA PHE A 441 -34.52 -17.40 -62.22
C PHE A 441 -35.58 -16.89 -61.18
N VAL A 442 -35.60 -15.56 -60.98
CA VAL A 442 -36.70 -14.67 -60.52
C VAL A 442 -36.97 -14.43 -59.02
N ASP A 443 -36.94 -13.13 -58.69
CA ASP A 443 -37.76 -12.43 -57.71
C ASP A 443 -39.25 -12.83 -57.75
N LEU A 444 -39.93 -12.82 -56.59
CA LEU A 444 -41.19 -12.09 -56.33
C LEU A 444 -41.97 -12.65 -55.13
N ASN A 445 -42.55 -11.68 -54.41
CA ASN A 445 -43.83 -11.68 -53.70
C ASN A 445 -44.07 -12.50 -52.42
N PRO A 446 -44.51 -11.82 -51.34
CA PRO A 446 -45.20 -12.46 -50.23
C PRO A 446 -46.67 -12.71 -50.61
N SER A 447 -46.95 -13.80 -51.33
CA SER A 447 -48.31 -14.27 -51.62
C SER A 447 -48.55 -15.76 -51.32
N HIS A 448 -47.81 -16.35 -50.37
CA HIS A 448 -48.08 -17.74 -49.92
C HIS A 448 -48.12 -17.89 -48.40
N PHE A 449 -48.77 -16.94 -47.72
CA PHE A 449 -49.31 -17.19 -46.40
C PHE A 449 -50.85 -17.15 -46.44
N ASP A 450 -51.42 -18.10 -45.71
CA ASP A 450 -52.82 -18.49 -45.58
C ASP A 450 -53.83 -17.31 -45.47
N PRO A 451 -54.97 -17.36 -46.19
CA PRO A 451 -56.04 -16.34 -46.17
C PRO A 451 -56.68 -16.07 -44.80
N SER A 452 -56.42 -16.89 -43.79
CA SER A 452 -56.89 -16.67 -42.41
C SER A 452 -56.04 -15.67 -41.60
N LEU A 453 -54.82 -15.33 -42.05
CA LEU A 453 -53.95 -14.36 -41.35
C LEU A 453 -53.96 -12.94 -41.94
N GLN A 454 -54.44 -12.76 -43.17
CA GLN A 454 -54.56 -11.43 -43.79
C GLN A 454 -55.73 -10.61 -43.22
N SER A 455 -56.75 -11.26 -42.68
CA SER A 455 -57.89 -10.61 -41.99
C SER A 455 -57.50 -9.97 -40.64
N LEU A 456 -56.51 -10.52 -39.93
CA LEU A 456 -56.06 -9.99 -38.63
C LEU A 456 -55.10 -8.79 -38.75
N ILE A 457 -54.47 -8.60 -39.91
CA ILE A 457 -53.53 -7.50 -40.16
C ILE A 457 -54.25 -6.30 -40.79
N LEU A 458 -55.27 -6.52 -41.63
CA LEU A 458 -56.11 -5.45 -42.19
C LEU A 458 -57.12 -4.86 -41.18
N CYS A 459 -57.61 -5.65 -40.21
CA CYS A 459 -58.48 -5.13 -39.13
C CYS A 459 -57.74 -4.28 -38.06
N ARG A 460 -56.40 -4.19 -38.11
CA ARG A 460 -55.62 -3.26 -37.25
C ARG A 460 -55.20 -1.97 -37.95
N LEU A 461 -55.37 -1.86 -39.27
CA LEU A 461 -54.90 -0.72 -40.05
C LEU A 461 -56.02 0.20 -40.57
N LEU A 462 -57.30 -0.14 -40.36
CA LEU A 462 -58.45 0.70 -40.77
C LEU A 462 -59.52 0.93 -39.68
N ALA A 463 -59.12 0.94 -38.40
CA ALA A 463 -60.00 1.35 -37.31
C ALA A 463 -59.29 2.31 -36.34
N SER A 464 -59.14 3.57 -36.77
CA SER A 464 -59.37 4.79 -35.97
C SER A 464 -58.62 5.98 -36.58
N GLU A 465 -59.15 6.48 -37.69
CA GLU A 465 -59.02 7.90 -37.98
C GLU A 465 -60.22 8.63 -37.34
N ILE A 466 -59.89 9.74 -36.67
CA ILE A 466 -60.76 10.80 -36.16
C ILE A 466 -61.51 10.49 -34.84
N SER A 467 -60.83 10.81 -33.74
CA SER A 467 -61.38 11.81 -32.84
C SER A 467 -60.33 12.91 -32.72
N GLU A 468 -60.64 14.11 -33.21
CA GLU A 468 -59.82 15.30 -32.97
C GLU A 468 -59.50 15.41 -31.48
N PRO A 469 -58.22 15.38 -31.05
CA PRO A 469 -57.89 15.83 -29.72
C PRO A 469 -57.93 17.36 -29.79
N GLN A 470 -58.90 17.97 -29.12
CA GLN A 470 -58.79 19.37 -28.70
C GLN A 470 -57.32 19.66 -28.34
N PRO A 471 -56.67 20.66 -28.94
CA PRO A 471 -55.24 20.87 -28.79
C PRO A 471 -54.97 21.12 -27.31
N ASN A 472 -54.39 20.13 -26.63
CA ASN A 472 -53.99 20.29 -25.26
C ASN A 472 -52.94 21.40 -25.26
N PHE A 473 -53.31 22.61 -24.80
CA PHE A 473 -52.45 23.80 -24.80
C PHE A 473 -51.02 23.47 -24.34
N ALA A 474 -50.91 22.57 -23.36
CA ALA A 474 -49.66 22.02 -22.88
C ALA A 474 -48.80 21.34 -23.97
N ALA A 475 -49.36 20.50 -24.84
CA ALA A 475 -48.63 19.82 -25.91
C ALA A 475 -48.09 20.83 -26.95
N ASN A 476 -48.92 21.78 -27.40
CA ASN A 476 -48.50 22.81 -28.35
C ASN A 476 -47.42 23.72 -27.76
N TYR A 477 -47.58 24.13 -26.51
CA TYR A 477 -46.56 24.91 -25.80
C TYR A 477 -45.23 24.14 -25.69
N LEU A 478 -45.26 22.84 -25.41
CA LEU A 478 -44.06 22.01 -25.29
C LEU A 478 -43.30 21.84 -26.62
N VAL A 479 -44.01 21.78 -27.75
CA VAL A 479 -43.38 21.76 -29.08
C VAL A 479 -42.78 23.13 -29.39
N ASN A 480 -43.60 24.18 -29.36
CA ASN A 480 -43.23 25.50 -29.88
C ASN A 480 -42.24 26.24 -28.97
N SER A 481 -42.44 26.18 -27.65
CA SER A 481 -41.66 26.98 -26.68
C SER A 481 -40.57 26.18 -25.95
N CYS A 482 -40.74 24.86 -25.78
CA CYS A 482 -39.76 24.00 -25.13
C CYS A 482 -38.89 23.18 -26.10
N GLY A 483 -39.22 23.15 -27.40
CA GLY A 483 -38.44 22.45 -28.42
C GLY A 483 -38.45 20.93 -28.25
N LEU A 484 -39.59 20.34 -27.85
CA LEU A 484 -39.78 18.89 -27.83
C LEU A 484 -40.27 18.40 -29.20
N SER A 485 -39.98 17.14 -29.54
CA SER A 485 -40.65 16.49 -30.69
C SER A 485 -42.16 16.36 -30.39
N PRO A 486 -43.02 16.30 -31.42
CA PRO A 486 -44.46 16.12 -31.23
C PRO A 486 -44.81 14.94 -30.32
N GLU A 487 -44.16 13.79 -30.49
CA GLU A 487 -44.37 12.58 -29.68
C GLU A 487 -43.91 12.81 -28.22
N GLY A 488 -42.76 13.47 -28.06
CA GLY A 488 -42.21 13.84 -26.76
C GLY A 488 -43.11 14.81 -26.00
N ALA A 489 -43.71 15.77 -26.70
CA ALA A 489 -44.63 16.76 -26.15
C ALA A 489 -45.97 16.14 -25.74
N VAL A 490 -46.52 15.22 -26.54
CA VAL A 490 -47.72 14.44 -26.19
C VAL A 490 -47.47 13.59 -24.94
N SER A 491 -46.31 12.91 -24.85
CA SER A 491 -45.95 12.13 -23.67
C SER A 491 -45.75 13.00 -22.42
N ALA A 492 -45.09 14.14 -22.55
CA ALA A 492 -44.83 15.07 -21.45
C ALA A 492 -46.09 15.80 -20.97
N SER A 493 -47.01 16.17 -21.88
CA SER A 493 -48.27 16.87 -21.55
C SER A 493 -49.23 15.99 -20.73
N LYS A 494 -49.18 14.66 -20.88
CA LYS A 494 -49.92 13.74 -19.99
C LYS A 494 -49.45 13.82 -18.53
N ARG A 495 -48.21 14.27 -18.31
CA ARG A 495 -47.56 14.34 -16.99
C ARG A 495 -47.51 15.75 -16.41
N VAL A 496 -48.02 16.77 -17.09
CA VAL A 496 -48.11 18.15 -16.58
C VAL A 496 -49.34 18.86 -17.12
N LYS A 497 -50.09 19.53 -16.25
CA LYS A 497 -51.22 20.36 -16.68
C LYS A 497 -50.78 21.82 -16.75
N LEU A 498 -50.61 22.35 -17.96
CA LEU A 498 -50.35 23.76 -18.19
C LEU A 498 -51.68 24.43 -18.54
N ARG A 499 -52.11 25.40 -17.73
CA ARG A 499 -53.31 26.22 -17.99
C ARG A 499 -52.98 27.52 -18.73
N SER A 500 -51.74 28.00 -18.57
CA SER A 500 -51.25 29.26 -19.12
C SER A 500 -49.71 29.24 -19.22
N PRO A 501 -49.08 30.08 -20.06
CA PRO A 501 -47.65 30.01 -20.34
C PRO A 501 -46.78 30.72 -19.28
N GLU A 502 -47.31 31.67 -18.49
CA GLU A 502 -46.51 32.65 -17.74
C GLU A 502 -45.56 31.99 -16.74
N ARG A 503 -46.04 30.96 -16.02
CA ARG A 503 -45.20 30.23 -15.06
C ARG A 503 -44.14 29.39 -15.75
N ALA A 504 -44.49 28.75 -16.86
CA ALA A 504 -43.57 27.95 -17.64
C ALA A 504 -42.49 28.84 -18.27
N ASP A 505 -42.85 29.99 -18.82
CA ASP A 505 -41.93 30.98 -19.38
C ASP A 505 -40.98 31.52 -18.32
N SER A 506 -41.48 31.80 -17.12
CA SER A 506 -40.65 32.22 -15.98
C SER A 506 -39.61 31.17 -15.59
N VAL A 507 -39.99 29.88 -15.56
CA VAL A 507 -39.05 28.76 -15.31
C VAL A 507 -38.01 28.65 -16.43
N MET A 508 -38.44 28.77 -17.69
CA MET A 508 -37.57 28.71 -18.87
C MET A 508 -36.56 29.87 -18.87
N ALA A 509 -37.02 31.09 -18.58
CA ALA A 509 -36.16 32.27 -18.45
C ALA A 509 -35.13 32.09 -17.33
N LEU A 510 -35.54 31.59 -16.16
CA LEU A 510 -34.61 31.32 -15.07
C LEU A 510 -33.51 30.31 -15.47
N LEU A 511 -33.89 29.21 -16.13
CA LEU A 511 -32.93 28.20 -16.59
C LEU A 511 -31.95 28.79 -17.63
N ARG A 512 -32.43 29.60 -18.58
CA ARG A 512 -31.57 30.29 -19.55
C ARG A 512 -30.60 31.25 -18.85
N ASN A 513 -31.07 32.05 -17.89
CA ASN A 513 -30.25 32.97 -17.11
C ASN A 513 -29.18 32.25 -16.26
N ARG A 514 -29.45 31.01 -15.85
CA ARG A 514 -28.50 30.15 -15.13
C ARG A 514 -27.58 29.34 -16.06
N GLY A 515 -27.63 29.57 -17.37
CA GLY A 515 -26.68 29.05 -18.35
C GLY A 515 -27.03 27.69 -18.96
N PHE A 516 -28.29 27.25 -18.88
CA PHE A 516 -28.75 26.03 -19.53
C PHE A 516 -29.00 26.28 -21.03
N SER A 517 -28.52 25.38 -21.88
CA SER A 517 -28.80 25.45 -23.33
C SER A 517 -30.23 25.03 -23.64
N ALA A 518 -30.77 25.47 -24.79
CA ALA A 518 -32.09 25.06 -25.25
C ALA A 518 -32.25 23.52 -25.30
N THR A 519 -31.21 22.80 -25.74
CA THR A 519 -31.18 21.34 -25.77
C THR A 519 -31.23 20.70 -24.38
N GLN A 520 -30.53 21.28 -23.39
CA GLN A 520 -30.57 20.82 -22.00
C GLN A 520 -31.93 21.08 -21.37
N ILE A 521 -32.53 22.24 -21.66
CA ILE A 521 -33.86 22.60 -21.16
C ILE A 521 -34.93 21.68 -21.77
N SER A 522 -34.92 21.45 -23.09
CA SER A 522 -35.81 20.48 -23.75
C SER A 522 -35.69 19.10 -23.12
N LYS A 523 -34.47 18.62 -22.87
CA LYS A 523 -34.22 17.35 -22.17
C LYS A 523 -34.79 17.34 -20.75
N LEU A 524 -34.63 18.43 -19.99
CA LEU A 524 -35.17 18.56 -18.63
C LEU A 524 -36.68 18.50 -18.62
N VAL A 525 -37.33 19.27 -19.48
CA VAL A 525 -38.79 19.34 -19.61
C VAL A 525 -39.35 17.99 -20.02
N ARG A 526 -38.71 17.30 -20.98
CA ARG A 526 -39.12 15.94 -21.38
C ARG A 526 -39.08 14.94 -20.23
N LEU A 527 -38.03 14.98 -19.41
CA LEU A 527 -37.85 14.04 -18.29
C LEU A 527 -38.68 14.41 -17.06
N CYS A 528 -38.82 15.70 -16.78
CA CYS A 528 -39.47 16.26 -15.60
C CYS A 528 -40.41 17.42 -15.98
N PRO A 529 -41.52 17.16 -16.69
CA PRO A 529 -42.40 18.21 -17.20
C PRO A 529 -43.09 19.00 -16.07
N GLN A 530 -43.23 18.39 -14.90
CA GLN A 530 -43.70 19.04 -13.66
C GLN A 530 -42.84 20.24 -13.23
N LEU A 531 -41.61 20.37 -13.72
CA LEU A 531 -40.76 21.54 -13.45
C LEU A 531 -41.43 22.85 -13.91
N LEU A 532 -42.19 22.81 -15.02
CA LEU A 532 -42.82 23.99 -15.61
C LEU A 532 -43.94 24.60 -14.76
N VAL A 533 -44.52 23.83 -13.83
CA VAL A 533 -45.59 24.31 -12.93
C VAL A 533 -45.06 24.72 -11.55
N THR A 534 -43.77 24.52 -11.28
CA THR A 534 -43.15 24.90 -10.00
C THR A 534 -42.97 26.42 -9.90
N ASN A 535 -42.94 26.94 -8.68
CA ASN A 535 -42.59 28.34 -8.46
C ASN A 535 -41.07 28.53 -8.65
N PRO A 536 -40.62 29.27 -9.68
CA PRO A 536 -39.20 29.38 -10.00
C PRO A 536 -38.40 30.01 -8.85
N GLU A 537 -38.88 31.09 -8.26
CA GLU A 537 -38.20 31.85 -7.20
C GLU A 537 -38.15 31.11 -5.85
N LYS A 538 -39.27 30.50 -5.44
CA LYS A 538 -39.36 29.86 -4.12
C LYS A 538 -38.85 28.42 -4.10
N THR A 539 -38.80 27.75 -5.26
CA THR A 539 -38.53 26.29 -5.32
C THR A 539 -37.26 25.96 -6.08
N LEU A 540 -37.12 26.46 -7.30
CA LEU A 540 -36.04 26.07 -8.20
C LEU A 540 -34.77 26.88 -7.92
N LEU A 541 -34.90 28.20 -7.81
CA LEU A 541 -33.80 29.11 -7.58
C LEU A 541 -32.96 28.75 -6.35
N PRO A 542 -33.53 28.47 -5.17
CA PRO A 542 -32.74 28.15 -3.98
C PRO A 542 -31.95 26.85 -4.14
N LYS A 543 -32.46 25.89 -4.93
CA LYS A 543 -31.74 24.64 -5.23
C LYS A 543 -30.55 24.91 -6.14
N LEU A 544 -30.74 25.70 -7.19
CA LEU A 544 -29.68 26.05 -8.13
C LEU A 544 -28.56 26.84 -7.42
N GLU A 545 -28.92 27.84 -6.60
CA GLU A 545 -27.97 28.62 -5.81
C GLU A 545 -27.22 27.78 -4.80
N PHE A 546 -27.92 26.83 -4.15
CA PHE A 546 -27.26 25.89 -3.27
C PHE A 546 -26.20 25.08 -4.02
N PHE A 547 -26.51 24.50 -5.18
CA PHE A 547 -25.50 23.77 -5.97
C PHE A 547 -24.36 24.68 -6.45
N THR A 548 -24.63 25.94 -6.80
CA THR A 548 -23.58 26.93 -7.11
C THR A 548 -22.68 27.18 -5.90
N SER A 549 -23.23 27.27 -4.68
CA SER A 549 -22.46 27.46 -3.44
C SER A 549 -21.47 26.32 -3.15
N LEU A 550 -21.73 25.12 -3.71
CA LEU A 550 -20.84 23.95 -3.63
C LEU A 550 -19.64 24.02 -4.59
N GLY A 551 -19.55 25.09 -5.39
CA GLY A 551 -18.43 25.38 -6.31
C GLY A 551 -18.68 24.96 -7.76
N ALA A 552 -19.91 24.59 -8.13
CA ALA A 552 -20.25 24.30 -9.52
C ALA A 552 -20.35 25.59 -10.36
N SER A 553 -19.63 25.65 -11.47
CA SER A 553 -19.82 26.72 -12.47
C SER A 553 -21.21 26.62 -13.09
N LYS A 554 -21.71 27.70 -13.72
CA LYS A 554 -22.99 27.70 -14.44
C LYS A 554 -23.07 26.53 -15.45
N TYR A 555 -21.99 26.32 -16.22
CA TYR A 555 -21.87 25.23 -17.18
C TYR A 555 -21.90 23.84 -16.53
N ASP A 556 -21.12 23.65 -15.46
CA ASP A 556 -21.08 22.36 -14.76
C ASP A 556 -22.43 22.03 -14.12
N LEU A 557 -23.06 23.03 -13.50
CA LEU A 557 -24.38 22.91 -12.91
C LEU A 557 -25.41 22.48 -13.97
N ALA A 558 -25.45 23.18 -15.11
CA ALA A 558 -26.37 22.86 -16.19
C ALA A 558 -26.18 21.43 -16.69
N LYS A 559 -24.93 20.99 -16.87
CA LYS A 559 -24.59 19.62 -17.28
C LYS A 559 -24.98 18.57 -16.24
N ILE A 560 -24.73 18.82 -14.96
CA ILE A 560 -25.07 17.91 -13.86
C ILE A 560 -26.59 17.73 -13.77
N ILE A 561 -27.33 18.83 -13.74
CA ILE A 561 -28.80 18.81 -13.61
C ILE A 561 -29.46 18.19 -14.84
N ALA A 562 -29.00 18.52 -16.05
CA ALA A 562 -29.50 17.91 -17.29
C ALA A 562 -29.17 16.40 -17.41
N SER A 563 -28.16 15.92 -16.66
CA SER A 563 -27.83 14.49 -16.59
C SER A 563 -28.68 13.75 -15.55
N SER A 564 -29.12 14.44 -14.49
CA SER A 564 -29.93 13.84 -13.43
C SER A 564 -31.04 14.80 -12.94
N PRO A 565 -32.09 15.04 -13.76
CA PRO A 565 -33.14 16.02 -13.44
C PRO A 565 -33.92 15.71 -12.17
N ALA A 566 -34.05 14.42 -11.85
CA ALA A 566 -34.79 13.93 -10.68
C ALA A 566 -34.28 14.51 -9.35
N VAL A 567 -33.03 14.97 -9.26
CA VAL A 567 -32.53 15.61 -8.04
C VAL A 567 -33.30 16.90 -7.69
N LEU A 568 -33.93 17.54 -8.67
CA LEU A 568 -34.75 18.73 -8.45
C LEU A 568 -36.13 18.41 -7.86
N SER A 569 -36.61 17.16 -7.87
CA SER A 569 -37.91 16.81 -7.29
C SER A 569 -37.85 16.65 -5.76
N VAL A 570 -36.68 16.40 -5.18
CA VAL A 570 -36.54 16.18 -3.73
C VAL A 570 -36.37 17.49 -2.95
N SER A 571 -36.71 17.45 -1.66
CA SER A 571 -36.66 18.62 -0.77
C SER A 571 -35.22 19.11 -0.55
N LEU A 572 -35.00 20.42 -0.73
CA LEU A 572 -33.72 21.06 -0.45
C LEU A 572 -33.35 20.94 1.04
N GLN A 573 -34.29 21.27 1.92
CA GLN A 573 -34.05 21.35 3.37
C GLN A 573 -34.05 19.98 4.03
N LYS A 574 -34.98 19.08 3.65
CA LYS A 574 -35.13 17.77 4.31
C LYS A 574 -34.20 16.69 3.77
N ARG A 575 -33.69 16.83 2.53
CA ARG A 575 -32.91 15.76 1.87
C ARG A 575 -31.55 16.22 1.35
N ILE A 576 -31.53 17.23 0.47
CA ILE A 576 -30.29 17.64 -0.22
C ILE A 576 -29.29 18.21 0.79
N LYS A 577 -29.67 19.23 1.59
CA LYS A 577 -28.76 19.87 2.55
C LYS A 577 -28.20 18.91 3.60
N PRO A 578 -29.00 18.09 4.31
CA PRO A 578 -28.47 17.13 5.27
C PRO A 578 -27.49 16.14 4.64
N THR A 579 -27.79 15.66 3.42
CA THR A 579 -26.91 14.73 2.70
C THR A 579 -25.61 15.40 2.27
N CYS A 580 -25.68 16.63 1.75
CA CYS A 580 -24.48 17.40 1.43
C CYS A 580 -23.63 17.70 2.67
N HIS A 581 -24.26 18.03 3.81
CA HIS A 581 -23.55 18.27 5.07
C HIS A 581 -22.81 17.01 5.53
N PHE A 582 -23.46 15.84 5.51
CA PHE A 582 -22.81 14.55 5.78
C PHE A 582 -21.61 14.33 4.85
N LEU A 583 -21.77 14.56 3.54
CA LEU A 583 -20.72 14.35 2.54
C LEU A 583 -19.54 15.33 2.71
N MET A 584 -19.78 16.58 3.15
CA MET A 584 -18.73 17.57 3.38
C MET A 584 -17.73 17.15 4.47
N ASN A 585 -18.15 16.32 5.42
CA ASN A 585 -17.26 15.76 6.45
C ASN A 585 -16.26 14.74 5.88
N LEU A 586 -16.50 14.23 4.67
CA LEU A 586 -15.74 13.14 4.05
C LEU A 586 -15.06 13.56 2.74
N LEU A 587 -15.63 14.55 2.05
CA LEU A 587 -15.21 14.99 0.73
C LEU A 587 -14.76 16.46 0.79
N PRO A 588 -13.49 16.76 0.44
CA PRO A 588 -13.04 18.14 0.32
C PRO A 588 -13.90 18.92 -0.68
N LYS A 589 -14.21 20.19 -0.37
CA LYS A 589 -15.07 21.05 -1.21
C LYS A 589 -14.68 21.05 -2.69
N LYS A 590 -13.37 21.10 -2.99
CA LYS A 590 -12.84 21.05 -4.37
C LYS A 590 -13.21 19.79 -5.16
N ASN A 591 -13.53 18.68 -4.48
CA ASN A 591 -13.92 17.42 -5.11
C ASN A 591 -15.44 17.25 -5.22
N PHE A 592 -16.24 18.16 -4.66
CA PHE A 592 -17.70 18.02 -4.65
C PHE A 592 -18.31 18.09 -6.05
N VAL A 593 -17.77 18.97 -6.91
CA VAL A 593 -18.18 19.04 -8.32
C VAL A 593 -17.83 17.75 -9.06
N VAL A 594 -16.66 17.16 -8.78
CA VAL A 594 -16.22 15.87 -9.35
C VAL A 594 -17.17 14.75 -8.94
N PHE A 595 -17.53 14.69 -7.66
CA PHE A 595 -18.55 13.78 -7.13
C PHE A 595 -19.88 13.89 -7.88
N LEU A 596 -20.40 15.11 -8.06
CA LEU A 596 -21.67 15.34 -8.75
C LEU A 596 -21.59 14.91 -10.23
N LYS A 597 -20.49 15.24 -10.92
CA LYS A 597 -20.24 14.83 -12.31
C LYS A 597 -20.18 13.31 -12.48
N ASN A 598 -19.71 12.59 -11.47
CA ASN A 598 -19.56 11.13 -11.49
C ASN A 598 -20.81 10.38 -10.97
N GLY A 599 -21.99 11.01 -11.00
CA GLY A 599 -23.25 10.37 -10.62
C GLY A 599 -23.61 10.48 -9.14
N GLY A 600 -22.95 11.37 -8.39
CA GLY A 600 -23.23 11.63 -6.97
C GLY A 600 -24.66 12.15 -6.70
N THR A 601 -25.34 12.67 -7.72
CA THR A 601 -26.75 13.10 -7.61
C THR A 601 -27.69 11.97 -7.18
N ARG A 602 -27.36 10.71 -7.47
CA ARG A 602 -28.13 9.55 -7.00
C ARG A 602 -28.14 9.44 -5.47
N ILE A 603 -27.02 9.74 -4.82
CA ILE A 603 -26.93 9.76 -3.35
C ILE A 603 -27.79 10.89 -2.78
N LEU A 604 -27.86 12.05 -3.46
CA LEU A 604 -28.73 13.15 -3.04
C LEU A 604 -30.21 12.80 -3.19
N LEU A 605 -30.56 12.00 -4.21
CA LEU A 605 -31.92 11.52 -4.44
C LEU A 605 -32.34 10.48 -3.39
N GLU A 606 -31.49 9.49 -3.10
CA GLU A 606 -31.80 8.40 -2.18
C GLU A 606 -31.60 8.79 -0.70
N GLY A 607 -30.71 9.74 -0.43
CA GLY A 607 -30.24 10.09 0.91
C GLY A 607 -29.03 9.24 1.34
N HIS A 608 -28.29 9.69 2.36
CA HIS A 608 -27.08 9.00 2.82
C HIS A 608 -27.35 7.88 3.83
N SER A 609 -28.43 7.96 4.60
CA SER A 609 -28.63 7.12 5.80
C SER A 609 -28.82 5.63 5.50
N LYS A 610 -29.51 5.28 4.40
CA LYS A 610 -29.90 3.89 4.11
C LYS A 610 -28.72 2.99 3.69
N ASN A 611 -27.90 3.47 2.75
CA ASN A 611 -26.85 2.66 2.12
C ASN A 611 -25.46 3.27 2.30
N VAL A 612 -25.33 4.58 2.05
CA VAL A 612 -24.02 5.24 1.97
C VAL A 612 -23.31 5.29 3.32
N ALA A 613 -24.00 5.70 4.39
CA ALA A 613 -23.42 5.77 5.72
C ALA A 613 -22.99 4.38 6.25
N PRO A 614 -23.83 3.33 6.22
CA PRO A 614 -23.40 1.98 6.58
C PRO A 614 -22.22 1.46 5.72
N ASN A 615 -22.24 1.70 4.41
CA ASN A 615 -21.13 1.28 3.54
C ASN A 615 -19.81 1.99 3.88
N ILE A 616 -19.87 3.25 4.31
CA ILE A 616 -18.68 4.00 4.76
C ILE A 616 -18.17 3.45 6.09
N GLU A 617 -19.07 3.06 6.99
CA GLU A 617 -18.72 2.42 8.26
C GLU A 617 -18.01 1.08 8.04
N ILE A 618 -18.57 0.20 7.18
CA ILE A 618 -17.94 -1.07 6.77
C ILE A 618 -16.52 -0.85 6.25
N LEU A 619 -16.30 0.15 5.38
CA LEU A 619 -14.96 0.48 4.88
C LEU A 619 -14.02 0.93 6.01
N GLY A 620 -14.53 1.73 6.96
CA GLY A 620 -13.78 2.20 8.12
C GLY A 620 -13.36 1.07 9.06
N GLU A 621 -14.26 0.15 9.38
CA GLU A 621 -14.00 -1.04 10.20
C GLU A 621 -12.93 -1.95 9.59
N LEU A 622 -12.95 -2.08 8.26
CA LEU A 622 -11.97 -2.84 7.50
C LEU A 622 -10.63 -2.10 7.30
N GLY A 623 -10.47 -0.93 7.92
CA GLY A 623 -9.22 -0.19 7.98
C GLY A 623 -8.95 0.69 6.76
N MET A 624 -9.96 0.94 5.91
CA MET A 624 -9.78 1.83 4.76
C MET A 624 -9.61 3.29 5.22
N PRO A 625 -8.52 3.97 4.85
CA PRO A 625 -8.29 5.36 5.23
C PRO A 625 -9.35 6.30 4.66
N ARG A 626 -9.64 7.39 5.40
CA ARG A 626 -10.56 8.44 4.94
C ARG A 626 -10.20 8.99 3.56
N SER A 627 -8.92 9.06 3.20
CA SER A 627 -8.48 9.48 1.86
C SER A 627 -8.95 8.53 0.75
N CYS A 628 -8.93 7.22 0.98
CA CYS A 628 -9.45 6.22 0.05
C CYS A 628 -10.98 6.26 -0.04
N ILE A 629 -11.67 6.40 1.09
CA ILE A 629 -13.13 6.58 1.13
C ILE A 629 -13.52 7.86 0.38
N SER A 630 -12.79 8.96 0.57
CA SER A 630 -12.99 10.22 -0.15
C SER A 630 -12.79 10.05 -1.66
N LEU A 631 -11.78 9.27 -2.08
CA LEU A 631 -11.53 8.97 -3.49
C LEU A 631 -12.65 8.10 -4.09
N LEU A 632 -13.15 7.11 -3.35
CA LEU A 632 -14.29 6.28 -3.74
C LEU A 632 -15.56 7.14 -3.89
N LEU A 633 -15.85 8.01 -2.93
CA LEU A 633 -16.97 8.95 -3.01
C LEU A 633 -16.83 9.88 -4.22
N ALA A 634 -15.68 10.52 -4.41
CA ALA A 634 -15.47 11.49 -5.48
C ALA A 634 -15.63 10.90 -6.89
N HIS A 635 -15.12 9.69 -7.12
CA HIS A 635 -15.01 9.11 -8.46
C HIS A 635 -16.01 8.00 -8.75
N PHE A 636 -16.51 7.32 -7.71
CA PHE A 636 -17.32 6.11 -7.83
C PHE A 636 -18.50 6.10 -6.83
N PRO A 637 -19.29 7.20 -6.73
CA PRO A 637 -20.34 7.31 -5.72
C PRO A 637 -21.39 6.20 -5.84
N SER A 638 -21.67 5.69 -7.04
CA SER A 638 -22.61 4.60 -7.28
C SER A 638 -22.23 3.28 -6.60
N SER A 639 -20.96 3.06 -6.28
CA SER A 639 -20.55 1.85 -5.56
C SER A 639 -21.12 1.84 -4.13
N LEU A 640 -21.28 3.02 -3.52
CA LEU A 640 -21.73 3.19 -2.14
C LEU A 640 -23.26 3.23 -2.00
N THR A 641 -24.01 3.23 -3.10
CA THR A 641 -25.48 3.13 -3.08
C THR A 641 -25.98 1.68 -3.07
N ARG A 642 -25.07 0.69 -3.08
CA ARG A 642 -25.45 -0.73 -2.96
C ARG A 642 -26.00 -1.02 -1.56
N ASN A 643 -26.86 -2.03 -1.48
CA ASN A 643 -27.27 -2.59 -0.19
C ASN A 643 -26.00 -2.98 0.62
N PRO A 644 -25.94 -2.66 1.92
CA PRO A 644 -24.78 -2.95 2.77
C PRO A 644 -24.30 -4.39 2.80
N GLU A 645 -25.17 -5.38 2.77
CA GLU A 645 -24.79 -6.80 2.76
C GLU A 645 -24.05 -7.16 1.46
N ASN A 646 -24.62 -6.76 0.32
CA ASN A 646 -24.02 -6.95 -1.00
C ASN A 646 -22.76 -6.11 -1.21
N PHE A 647 -22.62 -5.00 -0.50
CA PHE A 647 -21.40 -4.20 -0.54
C PHE A 647 -20.30 -4.85 0.32
N GLY A 648 -20.64 -5.27 1.54
CA GLY A 648 -19.72 -5.96 2.45
C GLY A 648 -19.09 -7.20 1.81
N THR A 649 -19.90 -8.05 1.16
CA THR A 649 -19.40 -9.23 0.42
C THR A 649 -18.36 -8.88 -0.64
N VAL A 650 -18.56 -7.80 -1.39
CA VAL A 650 -17.58 -7.33 -2.38
C VAL A 650 -16.30 -6.82 -1.72
N VAL A 651 -16.41 -6.09 -0.61
CA VAL A 651 -15.24 -5.58 0.10
C VAL A 651 -14.43 -6.72 0.70
N ASP A 652 -15.11 -7.74 1.23
CA ASP A 652 -14.46 -8.96 1.73
C ASP A 652 -13.79 -9.74 0.61
N GLU A 653 -14.41 -9.87 -0.56
CA GLU A 653 -13.80 -10.50 -1.75
C GLU A 653 -12.52 -9.75 -2.16
N VAL A 654 -12.54 -8.42 -2.22
CA VAL A 654 -11.34 -7.60 -2.49
C VAL A 654 -10.24 -7.88 -1.46
N LYS A 655 -10.60 -8.00 -0.18
CA LYS A 655 -9.66 -8.30 0.89
C LYS A 655 -9.08 -9.72 0.78
N GLN A 656 -9.91 -10.71 0.46
CA GLN A 656 -9.51 -12.11 0.25
C GLN A 656 -8.58 -12.28 -0.96
N MET A 657 -8.80 -11.49 -2.03
CA MET A 657 -7.87 -11.37 -3.16
C MET A 657 -6.51 -10.75 -2.76
N GLY A 658 -6.33 -10.36 -1.50
CA GLY A 658 -5.09 -9.90 -0.91
C GLY A 658 -4.76 -8.45 -1.28
N PHE A 659 -5.79 -7.61 -1.48
CA PHE A 659 -5.60 -6.17 -1.59
C PHE A 659 -5.33 -5.55 -0.23
N ASP A 660 -4.47 -4.55 -0.24
CA ASP A 660 -4.17 -3.71 0.90
C ASP A 660 -5.20 -2.57 0.95
N MET A 661 -6.10 -2.62 1.93
CA MET A 661 -7.20 -1.66 2.11
C MET A 661 -6.71 -0.24 2.43
N GLU A 662 -5.43 -0.07 2.80
CA GLU A 662 -4.82 1.24 3.01
C GLU A 662 -4.42 1.94 1.70
N LYS A 663 -4.36 1.21 0.58
CA LYS A 663 -3.92 1.73 -0.72
C LYS A 663 -5.09 2.09 -1.63
N SER A 664 -4.92 3.13 -2.43
CA SER A 664 -5.93 3.60 -3.40
C SER A 664 -6.28 2.58 -4.49
N VAL A 665 -5.44 1.58 -4.75
CA VAL A 665 -5.73 0.52 -5.72
C VAL A 665 -6.92 -0.35 -5.29
N SER A 666 -7.15 -0.50 -3.98
CA SER A 666 -8.34 -1.19 -3.44
C SER A 666 -9.65 -0.49 -3.86
N VAL A 667 -9.65 0.84 -3.95
CA VAL A 667 -10.80 1.63 -4.43
C VAL A 667 -11.15 1.26 -5.88
N SER A 668 -10.13 1.06 -6.72
CA SER A 668 -10.34 0.61 -8.10
C SER A 668 -10.84 -0.83 -8.19
N ALA A 669 -10.39 -1.71 -7.28
CA ALA A 669 -10.84 -3.09 -7.19
C ALA A 669 -12.32 -3.18 -6.76
N ILE A 670 -12.69 -2.44 -5.71
CA ILE A 670 -14.08 -2.30 -5.27
C ILE A 670 -14.94 -1.80 -6.44
N LYS A 671 -14.53 -0.75 -7.15
CA LYS A 671 -15.29 -0.27 -8.31
C LYS A 671 -15.47 -1.32 -9.42
N ALA A 672 -14.46 -2.16 -9.65
CA ALA A 672 -14.51 -3.21 -10.66
C ALA A 672 -15.51 -4.32 -10.27
N LEU A 673 -15.55 -4.69 -8.99
CA LEU A 673 -16.40 -5.78 -8.48
C LEU A 673 -17.81 -5.31 -8.04
N CYS A 674 -18.02 -4.01 -7.82
CA CYS A 674 -19.32 -3.45 -7.42
C CYS A 674 -20.36 -3.32 -8.56
N SER A 675 -20.04 -3.71 -9.80
CA SER A 675 -21.04 -3.72 -10.89
C SER A 675 -22.09 -4.81 -10.67
N SER A 676 -23.34 -4.61 -11.10
CA SER A 676 -24.39 -5.65 -11.03
C SER A 676 -23.97 -6.93 -11.79
N ASN A 677 -23.23 -6.76 -12.88
CA ASN A 677 -22.82 -7.86 -13.76
C ASN A 677 -21.34 -8.24 -13.55
N SER A 678 -20.74 -7.86 -12.42
CA SER A 678 -19.30 -8.02 -12.19
C SER A 678 -18.84 -9.47 -12.28
N LYS A 679 -19.59 -10.44 -11.74
CA LYS A 679 -19.26 -11.87 -11.80
C LYS A 679 -19.18 -12.40 -13.23
N SER A 680 -20.18 -12.08 -14.06
CA SER A 680 -20.19 -12.44 -15.49
C SER A 680 -19.05 -11.76 -16.25
N ILE A 681 -18.82 -10.47 -16.00
CA ILE A 681 -17.71 -9.72 -16.60
C ILE A 681 -16.35 -10.32 -16.21
N TRP A 682 -16.20 -10.70 -14.94
CA TRP A 682 -14.99 -11.33 -14.42
C TRP A 682 -14.71 -12.64 -15.15
N SER A 683 -15.66 -13.58 -15.13
CA SER A 683 -15.52 -14.87 -15.79
C SER A 683 -15.21 -14.73 -17.29
N ARG A 684 -15.97 -13.91 -18.01
CA ARG A 684 -15.72 -13.64 -19.44
C ARG A 684 -14.32 -13.10 -19.70
N ASN A 685 -13.83 -12.17 -18.87
CA ASN A 685 -12.50 -11.59 -19.05
C ASN A 685 -11.38 -12.57 -18.65
N CYS A 686 -11.58 -13.40 -17.63
CA CYS A 686 -10.65 -14.48 -17.30
C CYS A 686 -10.49 -15.43 -18.48
N GLU A 687 -11.59 -15.89 -19.07
CA GLU A 687 -11.57 -16.76 -20.25
C GLU A 687 -10.90 -16.08 -21.45
N ALA A 688 -11.18 -14.78 -21.67
CA ALA A 688 -10.50 -14.02 -22.71
C ALA A 688 -8.97 -14.00 -22.53
N TYR A 689 -8.46 -13.78 -21.32
CA TYR A 689 -7.01 -13.80 -21.06
C TYR A 689 -6.42 -15.21 -21.12
N LYS A 690 -7.16 -16.25 -20.67
CA LYS A 690 -6.74 -17.66 -20.76
C LYS A 690 -6.50 -18.10 -22.20
N ARG A 691 -7.30 -17.63 -23.16
CA ARG A 691 -7.08 -17.87 -24.62
C ARG A 691 -5.72 -17.38 -25.12
N TRP A 692 -5.06 -16.46 -24.40
CA TRP A 692 -3.72 -15.96 -24.70
C TRP A 692 -2.62 -16.58 -23.80
N GLY A 693 -2.94 -17.67 -23.10
CA GLY A 693 -1.99 -18.40 -22.27
C GLY A 693 -1.74 -17.80 -20.87
N TRP A 694 -2.58 -16.89 -20.39
CA TRP A 694 -2.50 -16.43 -19.00
C TRP A 694 -3.10 -17.48 -18.05
N SER A 695 -2.38 -17.78 -16.96
CA SER A 695 -2.93 -18.55 -15.83
C SER A 695 -3.92 -17.73 -14.99
N GLU A 696 -4.65 -18.38 -14.09
CA GLU A 696 -5.51 -17.66 -13.14
C GLU A 696 -4.72 -16.73 -12.22
N ASP A 697 -3.51 -17.15 -11.81
CA ASP A 697 -2.58 -16.34 -11.04
C ASP A 697 -2.08 -15.12 -11.82
N ASP A 698 -1.89 -15.25 -13.13
CA ASP A 698 -1.52 -14.14 -14.01
C ASP A 698 -2.63 -13.09 -14.08
N VAL A 699 -3.88 -13.54 -14.23
CA VAL A 699 -5.06 -12.66 -14.22
C VAL A 699 -5.20 -11.96 -12.87
N LEU A 700 -5.05 -12.69 -11.76
CA LEU A 700 -5.13 -12.12 -10.42
C LEU A 700 -3.99 -11.12 -10.15
N SER A 701 -2.76 -11.45 -10.55
CA SER A 701 -1.60 -10.56 -10.46
C SER A 701 -1.82 -9.28 -11.28
N ALA A 702 -2.34 -9.40 -12.50
CA ALA A 702 -2.70 -8.28 -13.35
C ALA A 702 -3.80 -7.41 -12.71
N PHE A 703 -4.85 -8.03 -12.18
CA PHE A 703 -5.94 -7.35 -11.48
C PHE A 703 -5.44 -6.57 -10.26
N LYS A 704 -4.54 -7.15 -9.45
CA LYS A 704 -3.93 -6.48 -8.28
C LYS A 704 -3.09 -5.26 -8.65
N ARG A 705 -2.52 -5.23 -9.86
CA ARG A 705 -1.78 -4.07 -10.37
C ARG A 705 -2.68 -3.00 -10.96
N PHE A 706 -3.72 -3.39 -11.70
CA PHE A 706 -4.61 -2.46 -12.40
C PHE A 706 -6.02 -3.07 -12.56
N PRO A 707 -6.90 -2.90 -11.57
CA PRO A 707 -8.21 -3.55 -11.57
C PRO A 707 -9.09 -3.25 -12.80
N GLN A 708 -8.89 -2.08 -13.44
CA GLN A 708 -9.67 -1.72 -14.63
C GLN A 708 -9.41 -2.63 -15.83
N CYS A 709 -8.35 -3.46 -15.87
CA CYS A 709 -8.16 -4.45 -16.92
C CYS A 709 -9.31 -5.48 -16.97
N MET A 710 -9.98 -5.72 -15.83
CA MET A 710 -11.14 -6.61 -15.72
C MET A 710 -12.47 -5.92 -15.98
N THR A 711 -12.47 -4.62 -16.32
CA THR A 711 -13.69 -3.85 -16.63
C THR A 711 -13.86 -3.57 -18.13
N LYS A 712 -12.92 -4.03 -18.96
CA LYS A 712 -12.98 -3.86 -20.42
C LYS A 712 -13.85 -4.94 -21.05
N SER A 713 -14.36 -4.62 -22.23
CA SER A 713 -15.05 -5.59 -23.09
C SER A 713 -14.04 -6.62 -23.62
N GLU A 714 -14.48 -7.87 -23.80
CA GLU A 714 -13.68 -8.93 -24.42
C GLU A 714 -13.18 -8.51 -25.80
N LYS A 715 -14.04 -7.92 -26.65
CA LYS A 715 -13.63 -7.38 -27.96
C LYS A 715 -12.38 -6.50 -27.87
N LYS A 716 -12.38 -5.55 -26.92
CA LYS A 716 -11.24 -4.66 -26.67
C LYS A 716 -9.98 -5.42 -26.19
N ILE A 717 -10.16 -6.42 -25.32
CA ILE A 717 -9.04 -7.26 -24.83
C ILE A 717 -8.46 -8.03 -26.01
N MET A 718 -9.29 -8.74 -26.77
CA MET A 718 -8.89 -9.55 -27.93
C MET A 718 -8.17 -8.70 -28.96
N GLN A 719 -8.72 -7.55 -29.37
CA GLN A 719 -8.08 -6.66 -30.36
C GLN A 719 -6.70 -6.15 -29.91
N VAL A 720 -6.54 -5.83 -28.62
CA VAL A 720 -5.24 -5.37 -28.10
C VAL A 720 -4.23 -6.53 -28.04
N MET A 721 -4.67 -7.72 -27.62
CA MET A 721 -3.82 -8.90 -27.54
C MET A 721 -3.42 -9.39 -28.93
N GLU A 722 -4.35 -9.45 -29.88
CA GLU A 722 -4.10 -9.80 -31.28
C GLU A 722 -3.07 -8.87 -31.91
N PHE A 723 -3.22 -7.56 -31.71
CA PHE A 723 -2.25 -6.61 -32.21
C PHE A 723 -0.86 -6.76 -31.56
N LEU A 724 -0.79 -6.86 -30.23
CA LEU A 724 0.51 -6.87 -29.54
C LEU A 724 1.24 -8.22 -29.61
N VAL A 725 0.50 -9.33 -29.57
CA VAL A 725 1.06 -10.68 -29.59
C VAL A 725 1.28 -11.15 -31.01
N ASN A 726 0.25 -11.12 -31.87
CA ASN A 726 0.35 -11.69 -33.21
C ASN A 726 1.03 -10.72 -34.18
N LYS A 727 0.60 -9.46 -34.22
CA LYS A 727 1.17 -8.49 -35.18
C LYS A 727 2.54 -7.97 -34.73
N MET A 728 2.71 -7.64 -33.45
CA MET A 728 3.97 -7.07 -32.96
C MET A 728 4.94 -8.09 -32.35
N GLY A 729 4.53 -9.34 -32.09
CA GLY A 729 5.43 -10.40 -31.61
C GLY A 729 5.82 -10.34 -30.13
N TRP A 730 5.12 -9.59 -29.27
CA TRP A 730 5.38 -9.64 -27.83
C TRP A 730 4.81 -10.92 -27.19
N PRO A 731 5.55 -11.61 -26.31
CA PRO A 731 4.99 -12.72 -25.55
C PRO A 731 3.85 -12.26 -24.64
N ALA A 732 2.72 -12.98 -24.64
CA ALA A 732 1.54 -12.65 -23.86
C ALA A 732 1.83 -12.47 -22.36
N GLY A 733 2.74 -13.27 -21.79
CA GLY A 733 3.17 -13.17 -20.40
C GLY A 733 3.89 -11.86 -20.03
N VAL A 734 4.46 -11.15 -21.00
CA VAL A 734 5.04 -9.80 -20.78
C VAL A 734 3.93 -8.77 -20.57
N ILE A 735 2.79 -8.91 -21.26
CA ILE A 735 1.66 -7.99 -21.20
C ILE A 735 1.00 -8.00 -19.81
N ASN A 736 0.91 -9.17 -19.16
CA ASN A 736 0.44 -9.33 -17.77
C ASN A 736 1.15 -8.36 -16.82
N LYS A 737 2.45 -8.13 -17.01
CA LYS A 737 3.23 -7.26 -16.12
C LYS A 737 2.76 -5.80 -16.18
N TYR A 738 2.06 -5.41 -17.25
CA TYR A 738 1.62 -4.05 -17.54
C TYR A 738 0.13 -3.98 -17.99
N PRO A 739 -0.81 -4.39 -17.12
CA PRO A 739 -2.24 -4.57 -17.48
C PRO A 739 -2.96 -3.28 -17.88
N ILE A 740 -2.36 -2.13 -17.59
CA ILE A 740 -2.84 -0.81 -18.00
C ILE A 740 -2.91 -0.63 -19.52
N ILE A 741 -2.14 -1.40 -20.28
CA ILE A 741 -2.07 -1.28 -21.74
C ILE A 741 -3.42 -1.57 -22.39
N VAL A 742 -4.15 -2.56 -21.87
CA VAL A 742 -5.50 -2.92 -22.34
C VAL A 742 -6.48 -1.74 -22.23
N ALA A 743 -6.23 -0.81 -21.32
CA ALA A 743 -7.05 0.39 -21.15
C ALA A 743 -6.66 1.57 -22.06
N LEU A 744 -5.56 1.47 -22.81
CA LEU A 744 -5.14 2.51 -23.76
C LEU A 744 -5.93 2.43 -25.07
N SER A 745 -6.01 3.55 -25.79
CA SER A 745 -6.59 3.57 -27.13
C SER A 745 -5.74 2.74 -28.09
N LEU A 746 -6.37 1.81 -28.81
CA LEU A 746 -5.66 0.98 -29.79
C LEU A 746 -5.23 1.86 -30.97
N GLU A 747 -6.21 2.50 -31.62
CA GLU A 747 -6.04 3.35 -32.79
C GLU A 747 -5.22 4.62 -32.51
N LYS A 748 -5.51 5.33 -31.41
CA LYS A 748 -4.92 6.65 -31.16
C LYS A 748 -3.59 6.62 -30.42
N ARG A 749 -3.17 5.47 -29.89
CA ARG A 749 -1.99 5.40 -29.02
C ARG A 749 -1.15 4.15 -29.19
N ILE A 750 -1.74 2.96 -29.23
CA ILE A 750 -0.96 1.72 -29.34
C ILE A 750 -0.39 1.60 -30.76
N ILE A 751 -1.26 1.61 -31.77
CA ILE A 751 -0.88 1.44 -33.17
C ILE A 751 0.17 2.48 -33.59
N PRO A 752 -0.04 3.81 -33.44
CA PRO A 752 0.91 4.80 -33.95
C PRO A 752 2.30 4.70 -33.32
N ARG A 753 2.37 4.28 -32.05
CA ARG A 753 3.64 4.11 -31.34
C ARG A 753 4.37 2.83 -31.70
N CYS A 754 3.61 1.76 -31.94
CA CYS A 754 4.16 0.50 -32.43
C CYS A 754 4.68 0.64 -33.87
N SER A 755 3.98 1.38 -34.74
CA SER A 755 4.43 1.67 -36.11
C SER A 755 5.77 2.39 -36.16
N VAL A 756 6.01 3.36 -35.27
CA VAL A 756 7.33 4.02 -35.14
C VAL A 756 8.42 3.00 -34.80
N VAL A 757 8.16 2.10 -33.86
CA VAL A 757 9.14 1.07 -33.45
C VAL A 757 9.36 0.05 -34.57
N GLU A 758 8.32 -0.31 -35.30
CA GLU A 758 8.38 -1.22 -36.45
C GLU A 758 9.33 -0.67 -37.54
N VAL A 759 9.22 0.63 -37.86
CA VAL A 759 10.16 1.30 -38.78
C VAL A 759 11.58 1.29 -38.22
N LEU A 760 11.77 1.63 -36.94
CA LEU A 760 13.10 1.61 -36.31
C LEU A 760 13.75 0.23 -36.32
N ILE A 761 12.97 -0.85 -36.20
CA ILE A 761 13.46 -2.23 -36.33
C ILE A 761 13.82 -2.53 -37.79
N SER A 762 12.98 -2.15 -38.75
CA SER A 762 13.26 -2.39 -40.18
C SER A 762 14.53 -1.67 -40.67
N LYS A 763 14.88 -0.53 -40.08
CA LYS A 763 16.11 0.23 -40.36
C LYS A 763 17.31 -0.21 -39.50
N GLY A 764 17.16 -1.24 -38.67
CA GLY A 764 18.24 -1.79 -37.83
C GLY A 764 18.65 -0.91 -36.62
N LEU A 765 17.95 0.19 -36.36
CA LEU A 765 18.22 1.12 -35.24
C LEU A 765 17.79 0.54 -33.89
N ILE A 766 16.88 -0.44 -33.92
CA ILE A 766 16.51 -1.29 -32.79
C ILE A 766 16.64 -2.74 -33.25
N LYS A 767 17.41 -3.55 -32.51
CA LYS A 767 17.67 -4.94 -32.91
C LYS A 767 16.39 -5.78 -33.02
N GLU A 768 15.55 -5.76 -31.98
CA GLU A 768 14.35 -6.61 -31.89
C GLU A 768 13.29 -5.97 -31.00
N ILE A 769 12.03 -6.37 -31.18
CA ILE A 769 10.88 -5.84 -30.43
C ILE A 769 10.96 -6.18 -28.93
N GLN A 770 11.57 -7.31 -28.58
CA GLN A 770 11.79 -7.76 -27.19
C GLN A 770 12.72 -6.82 -26.41
N ASN A 771 13.60 -6.08 -27.11
CA ASN A 771 14.48 -5.07 -26.50
C ASN A 771 13.74 -3.78 -26.13
N VAL A 772 12.52 -3.60 -26.61
CA VAL A 772 11.70 -2.42 -26.30
C VAL A 772 10.82 -2.71 -25.08
N ASN A 773 11.05 -1.95 -24.01
CA ASN A 773 10.21 -2.03 -22.82
C ASN A 773 8.81 -1.47 -23.12
N LEU A 774 7.81 -2.37 -23.12
CA LEU A 774 6.41 -2.09 -23.47
C LEU A 774 5.80 -0.94 -22.65
N TYR A 775 6.13 -0.85 -21.35
CA TYR A 775 5.68 0.25 -20.51
C TYR A 775 6.26 1.59 -20.97
N SER A 776 7.56 1.63 -21.27
CA SER A 776 8.25 2.85 -21.74
C SER A 776 7.79 3.31 -23.12
N LEU A 777 7.23 2.41 -23.93
CA LEU A 777 6.66 2.73 -25.23
C LEU A 777 5.25 3.33 -25.09
N LEU A 778 4.35 2.60 -24.42
CA LEU A 778 2.91 2.86 -24.50
C LEU A 778 2.38 3.79 -23.39
N LYS A 779 3.02 3.80 -22.22
CA LYS A 779 2.54 4.58 -21.07
C LYS A 779 2.85 6.08 -21.14
N PRO A 780 4.06 6.54 -21.55
CA PRO A 780 4.43 7.94 -21.43
C PRO A 780 3.48 8.91 -22.13
N VAL A 781 3.48 10.15 -21.66
CA VAL A 781 2.83 11.28 -22.35
C VAL A 781 3.50 11.51 -23.70
N GLU A 782 2.75 12.09 -24.64
CA GLU A 782 3.15 12.23 -26.05
C GLU A 782 4.52 12.89 -26.22
N LYS A 783 4.77 14.05 -25.58
CA LYS A 783 6.06 14.74 -25.62
C LYS A 783 7.25 13.83 -25.25
N SER A 784 7.08 12.98 -24.24
CA SER A 784 8.14 12.07 -23.80
C SER A 784 8.34 10.90 -24.76
N PHE A 785 7.27 10.43 -25.41
CA PHE A 785 7.36 9.41 -26.44
C PHE A 785 8.09 9.98 -27.68
N LEU A 786 7.64 11.13 -28.19
CA LEU A 786 8.23 11.79 -29.36
C LEU A 786 9.72 12.06 -29.14
N LYS A 787 10.11 12.61 -27.99
CA LYS A 787 11.53 12.84 -27.69
C LYS A 787 12.38 11.56 -27.75
N ARG A 788 11.84 10.44 -27.30
CA ARG A 788 12.60 9.19 -27.11
C ARG A 788 12.67 8.32 -28.36
N PHE A 789 11.59 8.29 -29.13
CA PHE A 789 11.42 7.36 -30.25
C PHE A 789 11.27 8.06 -31.62
N VAL A 790 11.12 9.39 -31.66
CA VAL A 790 11.03 10.15 -32.91
C VAL A 790 12.21 11.11 -33.02
N ALA A 791 12.29 12.11 -32.15
CA ALA A 791 13.32 13.17 -32.20
C ALA A 791 14.75 12.61 -32.15
N ARG A 792 14.96 11.51 -31.41
CA ARG A 792 16.26 10.85 -31.29
C ARG A 792 16.76 10.24 -32.60
N TYR A 793 15.84 9.86 -33.48
CA TYR A 793 16.12 9.14 -34.72
C TYR A 793 15.70 9.94 -35.96
N THR A 794 15.51 11.26 -35.79
CA THR A 794 15.01 12.12 -36.87
C THR A 794 16.07 12.34 -37.94
N ASP A 795 17.34 12.29 -37.57
CA ASP A 795 18.45 12.43 -38.53
C ASP A 795 18.59 11.17 -39.38
N GLU A 796 18.38 9.98 -38.80
CA GLU A 796 18.45 8.69 -39.50
C GLU A 796 17.15 8.34 -40.26
N VAL A 797 15.98 8.73 -39.72
CA VAL A 797 14.66 8.48 -40.33
C VAL A 797 13.76 9.72 -40.18
N PRO A 798 13.88 10.71 -41.07
CA PRO A 798 13.11 11.96 -41.02
C PRO A 798 11.58 11.75 -41.05
N GLN A 799 11.12 10.66 -41.67
CA GLN A 799 9.71 10.36 -41.86
C GLN A 799 9.00 9.82 -40.59
N LEU A 800 9.70 9.56 -39.49
CA LEU A 800 9.11 8.96 -38.27
C LEU A 800 7.95 9.77 -37.68
N LEU A 801 8.01 11.10 -37.76
CA LEU A 801 6.92 11.95 -37.30
C LEU A 801 5.67 11.78 -38.18
N SER A 802 5.86 11.64 -39.49
CA SER A 802 4.79 11.38 -40.45
C SER A 802 4.18 9.98 -40.25
N VAL A 803 5.00 8.98 -39.95
CA VAL A 803 4.55 7.62 -39.56
C VAL A 803 3.71 7.66 -38.29
N TYR A 804 4.19 8.36 -37.25
CA TYR A 804 3.44 8.54 -36.00
C TYR A 804 2.09 9.23 -36.22
N GLN A 805 2.02 10.18 -37.16
CA GLN A 805 0.79 10.88 -37.52
C GLN A 805 -0.12 10.06 -38.45
N GLY A 806 0.32 8.89 -38.92
CA GLY A 806 -0.41 8.05 -39.87
C GLY A 806 -0.46 8.63 -41.29
N ARG A 807 0.44 9.57 -41.63
CA ARG A 807 0.54 10.17 -42.96
C ARG A 807 1.35 9.33 -43.95
N VAL A 808 2.23 8.48 -43.43
CA VAL A 808 3.07 7.55 -44.20
C VAL A 808 2.82 6.16 -43.64
N LYS A 809 2.59 5.17 -44.51
CA LYS A 809 2.40 3.79 -44.08
C LYS A 809 3.75 3.14 -43.80
N VAL A 810 3.77 2.15 -42.91
CA VAL A 810 5.02 1.47 -42.52
C VAL A 810 5.58 0.67 -43.69
N GLU A 811 4.70 0.07 -44.49
CA GLU A 811 5.03 -0.75 -45.65
C GLU A 811 5.79 0.06 -46.72
N ASP A 812 5.48 1.33 -46.89
CA ASP A 812 6.14 2.22 -47.86
C ASP A 812 7.63 2.43 -47.53
N LEU A 813 7.98 2.46 -46.23
CA LEU A 813 9.37 2.68 -45.76
C LEU A 813 10.18 1.40 -45.61
N GLN A 814 9.51 0.24 -45.53
CA GLN A 814 10.12 -1.08 -45.51
C GLN A 814 10.58 -1.53 -46.91
N ASN A 815 9.93 -1.04 -47.97
CA ASN A 815 10.27 -1.38 -49.35
C ASN A 815 11.43 -0.55 -49.93
N ASP A 816 11.74 0.62 -49.34
CA ASP A 816 12.86 1.48 -49.77
C ASP A 816 14.26 0.94 -49.43
N SER A 817 14.38 -0.12 -48.62
CA SER A 817 15.68 -0.78 -48.38
C SER A 817 16.17 -1.66 -49.55
N GLY A 818 15.43 -1.70 -50.67
CA GLY A 818 15.79 -2.47 -51.87
C GLY A 818 16.69 -1.77 -52.89
N SER A 819 17.01 -0.47 -52.75
CA SER A 819 17.88 0.21 -53.72
C SER A 819 18.94 1.07 -53.04
N GLN A 820 20.20 0.81 -53.44
CA GLN A 820 21.45 1.51 -53.11
C GLN A 820 22.18 1.06 -51.82
N CYS A 821 22.78 -0.13 -51.90
CA CYS A 821 24.14 -0.31 -51.37
C CYS A 821 25.13 -0.12 -52.53
N SER A 822 25.62 1.10 -52.73
CA SER A 822 26.88 1.35 -53.46
C SER A 822 27.99 1.51 -52.42
N PRO A 823 29.08 0.71 -52.48
CA PRO A 823 30.17 0.82 -51.53
C PRO A 823 30.91 2.15 -51.73
N LYS A 824 30.91 3.01 -50.70
CA LYS A 824 31.85 4.13 -50.65
C LYS A 824 33.25 3.56 -50.41
N VAL A 825 34.00 3.46 -51.50
CA VAL A 825 35.45 3.45 -51.52
C VAL A 825 35.95 4.64 -50.69
N ILE A 826 36.67 4.37 -49.61
CA ILE A 826 37.49 5.38 -48.96
C ILE A 826 38.87 5.24 -49.60
N SER A 827 39.21 6.16 -50.50
CA SER A 827 40.57 6.39 -50.97
C SER A 827 41.17 7.54 -50.16
N LEU A 828 42.35 7.24 -49.60
CA LEU A 828 43.29 8.05 -48.82
C LEU A 828 42.90 8.36 -47.37
#